data_AF-A0A7Z0SC75-F1
#
_entry.id   AF-A0A7Z0SC75-F1
#
_cell.length_a   1.000
_cell.length_b   1.000
_cell.length_c   1.000
_cell.angle_alpha   90.00
_cell.angle_beta   90.00
_cell.angle_gamma   90.00
#
_symmetry.space_group_name_H-M   'P 1'
#
loop_
_entity.id
_entity.type
_entity.pdbx_description
1 polymer ?
#
loop_
_entity_poly.entity_id
_entity_poly.type
_entity_poly.pdbx_seq_one_letter_code
_entity_poly.pdbx_strand_id
1 'polypeptide(L)'
;MFPALPAYAAPTGGQVAAGSGVISQAGGNTTVNQTSQNLSLNWQSFNVGAHESVNFVQPNSAAIAVNRIAGASASQILGSLSANGQVFLINPNGIVFGAGAQVNVGGLVASTLNISDSDLTAATRHFTGSGVGTIVNHGTITAAPGGYVVLLGRLVSNQGTISTPGGTAALGAGSAVSLSFDANHLLSMQVDQSTLAALAENKQLIVADGGQVLMSAGAKNSLLASVVNNTGVVQAQTVANHNGRIVLLAGMAAGTTEVGGTLDASSPEGAAGGGFIETSGAVVRVADDARITTHAAHGQTGTWLIDPQDYTIAASGGDITGSTLSTHLGGNNITLMSSAGGTAGSGNINVNDAVSWNANTLTIIAANNININAVMTASGTAGLALNAATTNGADAGVTGGTVNVMPGTGRVDFAGRSGTGFLTINGNGYTVLNSLGVEGDVTGGAATLQGMAASANLAGYYALGSDIDASATNGWNSGAGFDPIGNSTTSFTGVFDGLGHTISGVIINRPALDRVGLFGSTVDPVIRNVGLSSVNITGNDLIGGLVGFKYGGDVSNSYATGQVAGGGDYTGGLVGANMGSVSNSYATASVNGGLGTGGLVGYNIGSIINSYATGQVVGSSFGTGGLVGNNQGSISNSYATGMVHGGDHAVGGLVGASLGTSSISNSYATGQVSGAANDVGGLVGESYATISNSYATGQASGSGINVAGLVGIQYSGSISQSYAIGAVNGPNAGGSTGGLVGRQDGGTVSSSYWNTETTGQNYSTGSADSFGLSSAEMLNASSFAGWDLATTGGSTAAWRIYEGHTAPLLRAFMTDLAVTANNVVSTYTGTAYVGSNAYTYGALTPNFWLPSAGVNTGLFIGNANTSAPAIELGTYALDRGPHSGQLGYDIAFTPGSLTINPVTVPTEIVPTESLPINVKMAIAGLTQDFSQSSSDEPATDHWGFTSPSEADAVDPDLFTIVGSGVRLP
;
A
#
# COMPACT_ATOMS: atom_id res chain seq x y z
N MET A 1 1.37 -49.08 -67.05
CA MET A 1 1.48 -48.21 -65.87
C MET A 1 2.49 -47.12 -66.20
N PHE A 2 2.06 -45.87 -66.33
CA PHE A 2 2.99 -44.75 -66.17
C PHE A 2 3.28 -44.59 -64.68
N PRO A 3 4.52 -44.35 -64.24
CA PRO A 3 4.78 -43.97 -62.86
C PRO A 3 4.05 -42.64 -62.59
N ALA A 4 3.32 -42.57 -61.47
CA ALA A 4 2.76 -41.30 -61.04
C ALA A 4 3.91 -40.31 -60.82
N LEU A 5 3.86 -39.16 -61.49
CA LEU A 5 4.80 -38.07 -61.22
C LEU A 5 4.66 -37.70 -59.74
N PRO A 6 5.77 -37.46 -59.01
CA PRO A 6 5.71 -37.03 -57.62
C PRO A 6 4.88 -35.75 -57.52
N ALA A 7 3.87 -35.78 -56.65
CA ALA A 7 3.05 -34.60 -56.37
C ALA A 7 3.83 -33.65 -55.47
N TYR A 8 4.35 -32.57 -56.05
CA TYR A 8 5.06 -31.53 -55.32
C TYR A 8 4.08 -30.61 -54.57
N ALA A 9 4.52 -30.10 -53.42
CA ALA A 9 3.81 -29.11 -52.61
C ALA A 9 4.10 -27.67 -53.05
N ALA A 10 5.00 -27.47 -54.03
CA ALA A 10 5.52 -26.19 -54.49
C ALA A 10 4.45 -25.11 -54.78
N PRO A 11 4.81 -23.79 -54.78
CA PRO A 11 3.84 -22.72 -55.00
C PRO A 11 3.09 -22.86 -56.33
N THR A 12 1.77 -22.61 -56.34
CA THR A 12 0.91 -22.83 -57.51
C THR A 12 0.10 -21.59 -57.91
N GLY A 13 -0.22 -21.49 -59.21
CA GLY A 13 -1.04 -20.40 -59.74
C GLY A 13 -0.37 -19.02 -59.71
N GLY A 14 0.96 -18.97 -59.67
CA GLY A 14 1.73 -17.72 -59.63
C GLY A 14 1.50 -16.85 -60.88
N GLN A 15 1.17 -15.58 -60.69
CA GLN A 15 0.95 -14.58 -61.72
C GLN A 15 1.61 -13.25 -61.34
N VAL A 16 2.26 -12.57 -62.29
CA VAL A 16 2.81 -11.22 -62.07
C VAL A 16 1.66 -10.21 -62.11
N ALA A 17 1.44 -9.51 -60.99
CA ALA A 17 0.43 -8.47 -60.83
C ALA A 17 0.98 -7.07 -61.13
N ALA A 18 2.22 -6.79 -60.72
CA ALA A 18 2.94 -5.55 -61.05
C ALA A 18 4.46 -5.77 -61.03
N GLY A 19 5.21 -4.91 -61.75
CA GLY A 19 6.66 -5.07 -61.95
C GLY A 19 6.98 -6.06 -63.08
N SER A 20 8.21 -6.58 -63.10
CA SER A 20 8.70 -7.52 -64.11
C SER A 20 9.55 -8.62 -63.51
N GLY A 21 9.24 -9.86 -63.88
CA GLY A 21 9.96 -11.06 -63.47
C GLY A 21 9.38 -12.31 -64.12
N VAL A 22 10.09 -13.43 -63.99
CA VAL A 22 9.70 -14.74 -64.56
C VAL A 22 9.71 -15.80 -63.46
N ILE A 23 8.57 -16.49 -63.30
CA ILE A 23 8.45 -17.67 -62.45
C ILE A 23 8.82 -18.90 -63.28
N SER A 24 9.71 -19.75 -62.75
CA SER A 24 10.16 -20.98 -63.40
C SER A 24 10.14 -22.12 -62.38
N GLN A 25 9.68 -23.31 -62.78
CA GLN A 25 9.56 -24.47 -61.90
C GLN A 25 10.20 -25.70 -62.56
N ALA A 26 11.06 -26.39 -61.83
CA ALA A 26 11.79 -27.57 -62.29
C ALA A 26 11.92 -28.57 -61.14
N GLY A 27 11.11 -29.64 -61.18
CA GLY A 27 10.99 -30.58 -60.06
C GLY A 27 10.52 -29.85 -58.78
N GLY A 28 11.18 -30.13 -57.65
CA GLY A 28 10.93 -29.46 -56.37
C GLY A 28 11.53 -28.06 -56.23
N ASN A 29 12.05 -27.43 -57.29
CA ASN A 29 12.63 -26.08 -57.24
C ASN A 29 11.76 -25.07 -58.01
N THR A 30 11.39 -23.96 -57.36
CA THR A 30 10.76 -22.79 -57.96
C THR A 30 11.73 -21.61 -57.93
N THR A 31 12.13 -21.09 -59.09
CA THR A 31 12.97 -19.89 -59.18
C THR A 31 12.16 -18.71 -59.75
N VAL A 32 12.13 -17.61 -59.00
CA VAL A 32 11.55 -16.32 -59.40
C VAL A 32 12.70 -15.39 -59.79
N ASN A 33 12.86 -15.15 -61.09
CA ASN A 33 13.84 -14.21 -61.62
C ASN A 33 13.19 -12.82 -61.74
N GLN A 34 13.39 -11.97 -60.75
CA GLN A 34 12.90 -10.60 -60.69
C GLN A 34 13.85 -9.65 -61.43
N THR A 35 13.31 -8.74 -62.25
CA THR A 35 14.08 -7.73 -62.99
C THR A 35 13.71 -6.29 -62.63
N SER A 36 12.52 -6.03 -62.07
CA SER A 36 12.13 -4.73 -61.51
C SER A 36 12.57 -4.57 -60.06
N GLN A 37 12.68 -3.33 -59.57
CA GLN A 37 13.00 -3.07 -58.15
C GLN A 37 11.91 -3.59 -57.20
N ASN A 38 10.64 -3.45 -57.57
CA ASN A 38 9.50 -4.03 -56.87
C ASN A 38 8.77 -5.00 -57.82
N LEU A 39 8.44 -6.19 -57.32
CA LEU A 39 7.68 -7.22 -58.03
C LEU A 39 6.51 -7.66 -57.15
N SER A 40 5.31 -7.64 -57.71
CA SER A 40 4.06 -8.03 -57.05
C SER A 40 3.52 -9.29 -57.72
N LEU A 41 3.34 -10.36 -56.95
CA LEU A 41 2.94 -11.68 -57.40
C LEU A 41 1.67 -12.13 -56.66
N ASN A 42 0.68 -12.61 -57.41
CA ASN A 42 -0.49 -13.30 -56.87
C ASN A 42 -0.32 -14.80 -57.03
N TRP A 43 -0.71 -15.57 -56.00
CA TRP A 43 -0.59 -17.02 -55.94
C TRP A 43 -1.90 -17.68 -55.51
N GLN A 44 -2.22 -18.85 -56.06
CA GLN A 44 -3.34 -19.67 -55.59
C GLN A 44 -2.95 -20.43 -54.31
N SER A 45 -1.71 -20.91 -54.23
CA SER A 45 -1.08 -21.40 -53.00
C SER A 45 0.41 -21.07 -53.00
N PHE A 46 0.98 -20.89 -51.81
CA PHE A 46 2.43 -20.75 -51.64
C PHE A 46 2.85 -21.65 -50.46
N ASN A 47 3.31 -22.85 -50.81
CA ASN A 47 3.83 -23.86 -49.89
C ASN A 47 5.20 -24.32 -50.41
N VAL A 48 6.03 -24.86 -49.53
CA VAL A 48 7.36 -25.41 -49.86
C VAL A 48 7.53 -26.70 -49.07
N GLY A 49 7.49 -27.86 -49.72
CA GLY A 49 7.71 -29.15 -49.07
C GLY A 49 9.13 -29.31 -48.51
N ALA A 50 9.34 -30.26 -47.59
CA ALA A 50 10.60 -30.41 -46.84
C ALA A 50 11.85 -30.70 -47.69
N HIS A 51 11.67 -31.10 -48.95
CA HIS A 51 12.75 -31.32 -49.93
C HIS A 51 12.63 -30.40 -51.15
N GLU A 52 11.89 -29.30 -51.00
CA GLU A 52 11.65 -28.30 -52.03
C GLU A 52 12.38 -26.99 -51.72
N SER A 53 12.54 -26.17 -52.76
CA SER A 53 13.23 -24.88 -52.70
C SER A 53 12.47 -23.82 -53.46
N VAL A 54 12.44 -22.60 -52.91
CA VAL A 54 12.03 -21.40 -53.62
C VAL A 54 13.16 -20.38 -53.58
N ASN A 55 13.59 -19.92 -54.74
CA ASN A 55 14.71 -18.99 -54.88
C ASN A 55 14.27 -17.70 -55.60
N PHE A 56 14.43 -16.55 -54.95
CA PHE A 56 14.22 -15.23 -55.54
C PHE A 56 15.56 -14.64 -55.98
N VAL A 57 15.78 -14.58 -57.29
CA VAL A 57 16.92 -13.89 -57.90
C VAL A 57 16.48 -12.47 -58.22
N GLN A 58 16.99 -11.49 -57.49
CA GLN A 58 16.52 -10.09 -57.51
C GLN A 58 17.64 -9.12 -57.92
N PRO A 59 17.33 -7.92 -58.46
CA PRO A 59 18.36 -7.02 -59.00
C PRO A 59 19.42 -6.53 -58.00
N ASN A 60 19.07 -6.44 -56.71
CA ASN A 60 19.93 -5.99 -55.61
C ASN A 60 19.27 -6.32 -54.26
N SER A 61 19.97 -6.08 -53.14
CA SER A 61 19.45 -6.30 -51.78
C SER A 61 18.30 -5.38 -51.36
N ALA A 62 18.11 -4.25 -52.07
CA ALA A 62 17.02 -3.31 -51.84
C ALA A 62 15.73 -3.68 -52.59
N ALA A 63 15.75 -4.72 -53.43
CA ALA A 63 14.61 -5.11 -54.26
C ALA A 63 13.59 -5.94 -53.47
N ILE A 64 12.29 -5.72 -53.72
CA ILE A 64 11.19 -6.34 -52.97
C ILE A 64 10.38 -7.26 -53.88
N ALA A 65 10.14 -8.50 -53.44
CA ALA A 65 9.21 -9.44 -54.03
C ALA A 65 8.01 -9.67 -53.10
N VAL A 66 6.84 -9.15 -53.45
CA VAL A 66 5.60 -9.31 -52.68
C VAL A 66 4.79 -10.48 -53.23
N ASN A 67 4.49 -11.45 -52.38
CA ASN A 67 3.77 -12.67 -52.72
C ASN A 67 2.43 -12.67 -51.96
N ARG A 68 1.32 -12.46 -52.65
CA ARG A 68 -0.03 -12.47 -52.08
C ARG A 68 -0.73 -13.79 -52.39
N ILE A 69 -1.21 -14.48 -51.37
CA ILE A 69 -1.87 -15.79 -51.48
C ILE A 69 -3.38 -15.59 -51.39
N ALA A 70 -4.09 -15.96 -52.46
CA ALA A 70 -5.56 -15.87 -52.57
C ALA A 70 -6.29 -17.17 -52.20
N GLY A 71 -5.57 -18.28 -51.99
CA GLY A 71 -6.15 -19.56 -51.55
C GLY A 71 -6.72 -19.51 -50.13
N ALA A 72 -7.59 -20.47 -49.80
CA ALA A 72 -8.29 -20.55 -48.52
C ALA A 72 -7.51 -21.30 -47.41
N SER A 73 -6.19 -21.40 -47.52
CA SER A 73 -5.34 -22.21 -46.64
C SER A 73 -4.06 -21.48 -46.24
N ALA A 74 -3.58 -21.75 -45.02
CA ALA A 74 -2.30 -21.24 -44.53
C ALA A 74 -1.13 -21.75 -45.38
N SER A 75 -0.11 -20.91 -45.54
CA SER A 75 1.14 -21.26 -46.21
C SER A 75 1.99 -22.19 -45.34
N GLN A 76 2.41 -23.33 -45.89
CA GLN A 76 3.26 -24.32 -45.23
C GLN A 76 4.67 -24.26 -45.83
N ILE A 77 5.61 -23.64 -45.13
CA ILE A 77 7.01 -23.49 -45.54
C ILE A 77 7.85 -24.50 -44.75
N LEU A 78 8.05 -25.69 -45.30
CA LEU A 78 8.75 -26.81 -44.66
C LEU A 78 10.18 -27.01 -45.21
N GLY A 79 10.44 -26.56 -46.44
CA GLY A 79 11.74 -26.64 -47.12
C GLY A 79 12.56 -25.36 -47.04
N SER A 80 13.19 -25.00 -48.16
CA SER A 80 14.09 -23.85 -48.25
C SER A 80 13.50 -22.67 -49.02
N LEU A 81 13.73 -21.45 -48.51
CA LEU A 81 13.36 -20.18 -49.13
C LEU A 81 14.59 -19.27 -49.14
N SER A 82 15.07 -18.88 -50.32
CA SER A 82 16.26 -18.03 -50.47
C SER A 82 16.00 -16.79 -51.30
N ALA A 83 16.63 -15.67 -50.93
CA ALA A 83 16.59 -14.43 -51.71
C ALA A 83 17.85 -13.57 -51.48
N ASN A 84 18.34 -12.89 -52.50
CA ASN A 84 19.40 -11.89 -52.33
C ASN A 84 18.89 -10.49 -51.95
N GLY A 85 17.56 -10.28 -51.97
CA GLY A 85 16.88 -9.07 -51.51
C GLY A 85 15.71 -9.39 -50.57
N GLN A 86 14.67 -8.57 -50.62
CA GLN A 86 13.55 -8.60 -49.68
C GLN A 86 12.37 -9.42 -50.23
N VAL A 87 11.76 -10.25 -49.38
CA VAL A 87 10.60 -11.10 -49.70
C VAL A 87 9.47 -10.78 -48.74
N PHE A 88 8.31 -10.38 -49.25
CA PHE A 88 7.08 -10.26 -48.47
C PHE A 88 6.17 -11.44 -48.82
N LEU A 89 5.65 -12.14 -47.81
CA LEU A 89 4.75 -13.29 -47.92
C LEU A 89 3.45 -12.93 -47.19
N ILE A 90 2.37 -12.78 -47.95
CA ILE A 90 1.09 -12.24 -47.45
C ILE A 90 0.00 -13.30 -47.64
N ASN A 91 -0.45 -13.90 -46.53
CA ASN A 91 -1.52 -14.89 -46.52
C ASN A 91 -2.47 -14.65 -45.34
N PRO A 92 -3.70 -14.10 -45.56
CA PRO A 92 -4.68 -13.85 -44.51
C PRO A 92 -5.09 -15.09 -43.69
N ASN A 93 -4.87 -16.30 -44.23
CA ASN A 93 -5.19 -17.58 -43.59
C ASN A 93 -4.05 -18.10 -42.69
N GLY A 94 -2.87 -17.48 -42.71
CA GLY A 94 -1.73 -17.82 -41.86
C GLY A 94 -0.51 -18.34 -42.61
N ILE A 95 0.61 -18.42 -41.89
CA ILE A 95 1.93 -18.85 -42.40
C ILE A 95 2.62 -19.69 -41.33
N VAL A 96 3.01 -20.91 -41.67
CA VAL A 96 3.77 -21.82 -40.79
C VAL A 96 5.12 -22.10 -41.43
N PHE A 97 6.20 -21.75 -40.73
CA PHE A 97 7.54 -22.25 -41.04
C PHE A 97 7.78 -23.52 -40.21
N GLY A 98 7.91 -24.66 -40.87
CA GLY A 98 8.00 -25.97 -40.22
C GLY A 98 9.36 -26.24 -39.56
N ALA A 99 9.40 -27.23 -38.68
CA ALA A 99 10.66 -27.71 -38.11
C ALA A 99 11.59 -28.21 -39.23
N GLY A 100 12.80 -27.66 -39.32
CA GLY A 100 13.76 -27.93 -40.38
C GLY A 100 13.70 -26.97 -41.59
N ALA A 101 12.69 -26.09 -41.67
CA ALA A 101 12.62 -25.07 -42.72
C ALA A 101 13.77 -24.06 -42.58
N GLN A 102 14.31 -23.59 -43.71
CA GLN A 102 15.40 -22.61 -43.77
C GLN A 102 15.02 -21.44 -44.67
N VAL A 103 14.92 -20.24 -44.08
CA VAL A 103 14.68 -18.99 -44.79
C VAL A 103 15.93 -18.13 -44.71
N ASN A 104 16.51 -17.77 -45.85
CA ASN A 104 17.74 -16.97 -45.94
C ASN A 104 17.53 -15.82 -46.94
N VAL A 105 17.34 -14.59 -46.46
CA VAL A 105 16.91 -13.44 -47.28
C VAL A 105 17.67 -12.15 -46.95
N GLY A 106 17.58 -11.13 -47.79
CA GLY A 106 17.99 -9.76 -47.44
C GLY A 106 17.04 -9.10 -46.43
N GLY A 107 15.74 -9.43 -46.50
CA GLY A 107 14.76 -9.11 -45.48
C GLY A 107 13.44 -9.86 -45.69
N LEU A 108 12.70 -10.13 -44.60
CA LEU A 108 11.43 -10.85 -44.63
C LEU A 108 10.30 -9.99 -44.04
N VAL A 109 9.14 -9.98 -44.69
CA VAL A 109 7.86 -9.71 -44.02
C VAL A 109 6.93 -10.90 -44.25
N ALA A 110 6.60 -11.65 -43.20
CA ALA A 110 5.51 -12.63 -43.24
C ALA A 110 4.29 -12.01 -42.57
N SER A 111 3.13 -11.97 -43.26
CA SER A 111 1.99 -11.19 -42.79
C SER A 111 0.63 -11.86 -43.09
N THR A 112 -0.31 -11.80 -42.15
CA THR A 112 -1.75 -12.03 -42.41
C THR A 112 -2.50 -10.73 -42.75
N LEU A 113 -1.85 -9.58 -42.50
CA LEU A 113 -2.29 -8.25 -42.92
C LEU A 113 -1.79 -7.95 -44.35
N ASN A 114 -2.53 -7.19 -45.14
CA ASN A 114 -2.16 -6.83 -46.52
C ASN A 114 -1.50 -5.44 -46.57
N ILE A 115 -0.65 -5.23 -47.57
CA ILE A 115 -0.05 -3.93 -47.93
C ILE A 115 -0.49 -3.56 -49.35
N SER A 116 -0.61 -2.26 -49.68
CA SER A 116 -0.84 -1.83 -51.07
C SER A 116 0.47 -1.83 -51.87
N ASP A 117 0.41 -2.02 -53.19
CA ASP A 117 1.63 -1.92 -54.02
C ASP A 117 2.20 -0.49 -54.07
N SER A 118 1.37 0.52 -53.78
CA SER A 118 1.80 1.93 -53.61
C SER A 118 2.62 2.17 -52.34
N ASP A 119 2.38 1.43 -51.25
CA ASP A 119 3.09 1.62 -49.98
C ASP A 119 4.51 1.02 -50.00
N LEU A 120 4.85 0.18 -50.98
CA LEU A 120 6.15 -0.51 -51.02
C LEU A 120 7.34 0.47 -51.08
N THR A 121 7.14 1.63 -51.70
CA THR A 121 8.13 2.72 -51.79
C THR A 121 7.97 3.80 -50.74
N ALA A 122 6.98 3.70 -49.84
CA ALA A 122 6.79 4.68 -48.77
C ALA A 122 7.79 4.45 -47.62
N ALA A 123 8.23 5.55 -46.99
CA ALA A 123 9.12 5.49 -45.83
C ALA A 123 8.45 4.84 -44.60
N THR A 124 7.14 5.01 -44.46
CA THR A 124 6.29 4.22 -43.57
C THR A 124 5.34 3.38 -44.41
N ARG A 125 5.36 2.07 -44.16
CA ARG A 125 4.59 1.05 -44.88
C ARG A 125 3.43 0.58 -44.02
N HIS A 126 2.21 0.73 -44.50
CA HIS A 126 1.00 0.40 -43.74
C HIS A 126 0.47 -0.99 -44.10
N PHE A 127 0.33 -1.84 -43.08
CA PHE A 127 -0.23 -3.18 -43.19
C PHE A 127 -1.60 -3.20 -42.50
N THR A 128 -2.66 -3.60 -43.20
CA THR A 128 -4.03 -3.62 -42.67
C THR A 128 -4.77 -4.88 -43.11
N GLY A 129 -5.68 -5.39 -42.27
CA GLY A 129 -6.55 -6.49 -42.67
C GLY A 129 -7.22 -7.24 -41.52
N SER A 130 -8.23 -8.03 -41.88
CA SER A 130 -8.97 -8.92 -40.98
C SER A 130 -8.49 -10.37 -41.04
N GLY A 131 -7.22 -10.60 -41.42
CA GLY A 131 -6.64 -11.94 -41.55
C GLY A 131 -6.66 -12.72 -40.24
N VAL A 132 -7.52 -13.73 -40.15
CA VAL A 132 -7.74 -14.52 -38.92
C VAL A 132 -6.65 -15.56 -38.64
N GLY A 133 -5.79 -15.83 -39.63
CA GLY A 133 -4.70 -16.79 -39.55
C GLY A 133 -3.65 -16.48 -38.49
N THR A 134 -2.80 -17.47 -38.23
CA THR A 134 -1.66 -17.37 -37.31
C THR A 134 -0.34 -17.36 -38.08
N ILE A 135 0.69 -16.74 -37.51
CA ILE A 135 2.07 -16.89 -37.98
C ILE A 135 2.85 -17.65 -36.93
N VAL A 136 3.44 -18.79 -37.31
CA VAL A 136 4.22 -19.64 -36.42
C VAL A 136 5.55 -20.00 -37.08
N ASN A 137 6.66 -19.70 -36.41
CA ASN A 137 7.98 -20.17 -36.81
C ASN A 137 8.43 -21.35 -35.94
N HIS A 138 8.67 -22.52 -36.52
CA HIS A 138 9.41 -23.64 -35.93
C HIS A 138 10.76 -23.89 -36.64
N GLY A 139 11.07 -23.12 -37.69
CA GLY A 139 12.26 -23.25 -38.52
C GLY A 139 13.37 -22.28 -38.13
N THR A 140 14.30 -22.06 -39.05
CA THR A 140 15.35 -21.05 -38.96
C THR A 140 15.11 -19.96 -39.99
N ILE A 141 15.00 -18.71 -39.54
CA ILE A 141 14.83 -17.52 -40.39
C ILE A 141 16.03 -16.60 -40.18
N THR A 142 16.81 -16.37 -41.23
CA THR A 142 18.02 -15.54 -41.22
C THR A 142 17.87 -14.40 -42.21
N ALA A 143 18.08 -13.16 -41.75
CA ALA A 143 18.33 -12.04 -42.63
C ALA A 143 19.84 -11.81 -42.82
N ALA A 144 20.22 -11.22 -43.95
CA ALA A 144 21.56 -10.68 -44.16
C ALA A 144 21.89 -9.62 -43.08
N PRO A 145 23.18 -9.32 -42.81
CA PRO A 145 23.57 -8.28 -41.86
C PRO A 145 22.94 -6.92 -42.21
N GLY A 146 22.37 -6.23 -41.23
CA GLY A 146 21.57 -5.01 -41.40
C GLY A 146 20.14 -5.24 -41.94
N GLY A 147 19.80 -6.46 -42.33
CA GLY A 147 18.47 -6.85 -42.79
C GLY A 147 17.45 -6.96 -41.66
N TYR A 148 16.25 -7.44 -41.99
CA TYR A 148 15.15 -7.53 -41.03
C TYR A 148 14.27 -8.77 -41.22
N VAL A 149 13.58 -9.17 -40.15
CA VAL A 149 12.53 -10.20 -40.16
C VAL A 149 11.32 -9.64 -39.42
N VAL A 150 10.20 -9.47 -40.12
CA VAL A 150 8.93 -9.03 -39.52
C VAL A 150 7.86 -10.10 -39.67
N LEU A 151 7.19 -10.43 -38.58
CA LEU A 151 6.04 -11.33 -38.53
C LEU A 151 4.81 -10.55 -38.05
N LEU A 152 3.78 -10.39 -38.90
CA LEU A 152 2.59 -9.56 -38.63
C LEU A 152 1.28 -10.36 -38.69
N GLY A 153 0.41 -10.22 -37.69
CA GLY A 153 -0.94 -10.81 -37.77
C GLY A 153 -1.75 -10.61 -36.50
N ARG A 154 -2.72 -11.50 -36.25
CA ARG A 154 -3.45 -11.52 -34.96
C ARG A 154 -2.70 -12.31 -33.89
N LEU A 155 -2.17 -13.46 -34.25
CA LEU A 155 -1.36 -14.33 -33.39
C LEU A 155 -0.02 -14.60 -34.09
N VAL A 156 1.06 -14.20 -33.46
CA VAL A 156 2.44 -14.32 -33.97
C VAL A 156 3.28 -15.06 -32.92
N SER A 157 3.93 -16.15 -33.31
CA SER A 157 4.64 -17.05 -32.41
C SER A 157 6.00 -17.48 -32.98
N ASN A 158 7.09 -17.16 -32.28
CA ASN A 158 8.40 -17.75 -32.56
C ASN A 158 8.68 -18.93 -31.63
N GLN A 159 8.78 -20.12 -32.22
CA GLN A 159 9.12 -21.41 -31.60
C GLN A 159 10.29 -22.08 -32.33
N GLY A 160 11.09 -21.27 -33.04
CA GLY A 160 12.27 -21.66 -33.80
C GLY A 160 13.40 -20.66 -33.55
N THR A 161 14.19 -20.37 -34.59
CA THR A 161 15.24 -19.34 -34.54
C THR A 161 14.97 -18.22 -35.53
N ILE A 162 15.14 -16.98 -35.09
CA ILE A 162 15.22 -15.77 -35.93
C ILE A 162 16.59 -15.12 -35.70
N SER A 163 17.31 -14.79 -36.77
CA SER A 163 18.64 -14.17 -36.71
C SER A 163 18.73 -12.97 -37.67
N THR A 164 19.04 -11.79 -37.14
CA THR A 164 19.18 -10.52 -37.89
C THR A 164 20.39 -9.72 -37.38
N PRO A 165 21.65 -10.13 -37.66
CA PRO A 165 22.84 -9.45 -37.14
C PRO A 165 22.92 -7.99 -37.60
N GLY A 166 23.13 -7.05 -36.68
CA GLY A 166 23.10 -5.61 -36.96
C GLY A 166 21.76 -5.07 -37.49
N GLY A 167 20.69 -5.87 -37.39
CA GLY A 167 19.42 -5.69 -38.08
C GLY A 167 18.23 -5.59 -37.13
N THR A 168 17.03 -5.94 -37.60
CA THR A 168 15.82 -5.91 -36.76
C THR A 168 14.94 -7.15 -36.89
N ALA A 169 14.63 -7.79 -35.77
CA ALA A 169 13.57 -8.78 -35.68
C ALA A 169 12.32 -8.16 -35.05
N ALA A 170 11.15 -8.34 -35.66
CA ALA A 170 9.91 -7.71 -35.20
C ALA A 170 8.69 -8.66 -35.26
N LEU A 171 7.91 -8.73 -34.17
CA LEU A 171 6.69 -9.52 -34.04
C LEU A 171 5.53 -8.58 -33.68
N GLY A 172 4.63 -8.32 -34.63
CA GLY A 172 3.54 -7.35 -34.48
C GLY A 172 2.16 -7.99 -34.49
N ALA A 173 1.39 -7.81 -33.42
CA ALA A 173 0.05 -8.38 -33.26
C ALA A 173 -1.05 -7.30 -33.25
N GLY A 174 -1.89 -7.26 -34.29
CA GLY A 174 -2.91 -6.24 -34.51
C GLY A 174 -3.79 -6.47 -35.74
N SER A 175 -4.67 -5.51 -36.04
CA SER A 175 -5.45 -5.44 -37.29
C SER A 175 -4.92 -4.36 -38.26
N ALA A 176 -4.16 -3.40 -37.75
CA ALA A 176 -3.35 -2.46 -38.52
C ALA A 176 -1.98 -2.27 -37.84
N VAL A 177 -0.91 -2.26 -38.65
CA VAL A 177 0.48 -2.09 -38.21
C VAL A 177 1.24 -1.21 -39.22
N SER A 178 2.00 -0.25 -38.71
CA SER A 178 2.90 0.60 -39.50
C SER A 178 4.36 0.22 -39.25
N LEU A 179 5.13 0.09 -40.34
CA LEU A 179 6.56 -0.18 -40.33
C LEU A 179 7.32 0.99 -40.96
N SER A 180 8.22 1.63 -40.22
CA SER A 180 9.02 2.76 -40.73
C SER A 180 10.45 2.34 -41.03
N PHE A 181 10.94 2.72 -42.21
CA PHE A 181 12.25 2.30 -42.75
C PHE A 181 13.14 3.51 -43.06
N ASP A 182 14.44 3.35 -42.87
CA ASP A 182 15.47 4.16 -43.54
C ASP A 182 16.25 3.29 -44.53
N ALA A 183 16.15 3.64 -45.81
CA ALA A 183 16.48 2.80 -46.96
C ALA A 183 15.92 1.38 -46.84
N ASN A 184 16.73 0.42 -46.36
CA ASN A 184 16.36 -0.99 -46.18
C ASN A 184 16.35 -1.45 -44.71
N HIS A 185 16.66 -0.57 -43.75
CA HIS A 185 16.71 -0.89 -42.32
C HIS A 185 15.36 -0.55 -41.68
N LEU A 186 14.80 -1.49 -40.90
CA LEU A 186 13.57 -1.24 -40.15
C LEU A 186 13.89 -0.44 -38.87
N LEU A 187 13.39 0.78 -38.78
CA LEU A 187 13.63 1.66 -37.62
C LEU A 187 12.63 1.41 -36.50
N SER A 188 11.35 1.26 -36.84
CA SER A 188 10.28 1.12 -35.84
C SER A 188 9.07 0.36 -36.39
N MET A 189 8.34 -0.27 -35.48
CA MET A 189 7.05 -0.90 -35.70
C MET A 189 6.04 -0.33 -34.72
N GLN A 190 4.83 0.00 -35.19
CA GLN A 190 3.73 0.50 -34.38
C GLN A 190 2.47 -0.31 -34.70
N VAL A 191 1.80 -0.84 -33.68
CA VAL A 191 0.44 -1.41 -33.84
C VAL A 191 -0.56 -0.26 -33.76
N ASP A 192 -1.21 0.05 -34.88
CA ASP A 192 -2.14 1.19 -35.00
C ASP A 192 -3.57 0.83 -34.58
N GLN A 193 -3.97 -0.43 -34.78
CA GLN A 193 -5.27 -0.94 -34.38
C GLN A 193 -5.14 -2.33 -33.77
N SER A 194 -5.72 -2.51 -32.57
CA SER A 194 -5.83 -3.80 -31.91
C SER A 194 -6.78 -4.76 -32.63
N THR A 195 -6.75 -6.01 -32.18
CA THR A 195 -7.75 -7.03 -32.48
C THR A 195 -7.94 -7.88 -31.21
N LEU A 196 -9.06 -8.61 -31.10
CA LEU A 196 -9.35 -9.39 -29.90
C LEU A 196 -8.33 -10.52 -29.73
N ALA A 197 -7.75 -10.61 -28.52
CA ALA A 197 -6.69 -11.56 -28.17
C ALA A 197 -5.50 -11.50 -29.15
N ALA A 198 -5.00 -10.28 -29.40
CA ALA A 198 -3.75 -10.07 -30.10
C ALA A 198 -2.58 -10.65 -29.28
N LEU A 199 -1.73 -11.49 -29.88
CA LEU A 199 -0.59 -12.14 -29.21
C LEU A 199 0.67 -12.04 -30.06
N ALA A 200 1.75 -11.52 -29.46
CA ALA A 200 3.11 -11.63 -29.98
C ALA A 200 3.97 -12.39 -28.95
N GLU A 201 4.40 -13.62 -29.28
CA GLU A 201 5.15 -14.47 -28.34
C GLU A 201 6.48 -15.00 -28.89
N ASN A 202 7.47 -15.13 -28.00
CA ASN A 202 8.72 -15.85 -28.24
C ASN A 202 8.92 -16.96 -27.20
N LYS A 203 9.08 -18.20 -27.69
CA LYS A 203 9.28 -19.43 -26.90
C LYS A 203 10.63 -20.08 -27.15
N GLN A 204 11.40 -19.59 -28.12
CA GLN A 204 12.74 -20.08 -28.47
C GLN A 204 13.67 -18.89 -28.72
N LEU A 205 14.32 -18.77 -29.88
CA LEU A 205 15.46 -17.87 -30.05
C LEU A 205 15.18 -16.73 -31.04
N ILE A 206 15.49 -15.50 -30.62
CA ILE A 206 15.62 -14.32 -31.49
C ILE A 206 16.99 -13.68 -31.19
N VAL A 207 17.82 -13.47 -32.22
CA VAL A 207 19.14 -12.82 -32.12
C VAL A 207 19.25 -11.64 -33.08
N ALA A 208 19.63 -10.48 -32.57
CA ALA A 208 19.81 -9.23 -33.33
C ALA A 208 20.97 -8.39 -32.77
N ASP A 209 22.13 -9.01 -32.50
CA ASP A 209 23.31 -8.32 -31.93
C ASP A 209 23.78 -7.15 -32.80
N GLY A 210 24.06 -6.01 -32.19
CA GLY A 210 24.32 -4.73 -32.87
C GLY A 210 23.07 -4.11 -33.52
N GLY A 211 21.88 -4.61 -33.19
CA GLY A 211 20.60 -4.21 -33.76
C GLY A 211 19.49 -4.20 -32.70
N GLN A 212 18.26 -4.54 -33.10
CA GLN A 212 17.10 -4.47 -32.19
C GLN A 212 16.05 -5.58 -32.37
N VAL A 213 15.30 -5.85 -31.29
CA VAL A 213 14.11 -6.71 -31.30
C VAL A 213 12.88 -5.94 -30.83
N LEU A 214 11.81 -6.00 -31.62
CA LEU A 214 10.55 -5.29 -31.37
C LEU A 214 9.38 -6.28 -31.31
N MET A 215 8.84 -6.55 -30.12
CA MET A 215 7.63 -7.35 -29.93
C MET A 215 6.50 -6.42 -29.48
N SER A 216 5.40 -6.35 -30.23
CA SER A 216 4.28 -5.49 -29.83
C SER A 216 2.93 -6.12 -30.14
N ALA A 217 1.99 -5.99 -29.21
CA ALA A 217 0.62 -6.47 -29.35
C ALA A 217 -0.37 -5.40 -28.88
N GLY A 218 -1.31 -5.05 -29.75
CA GLY A 218 -2.35 -4.05 -29.48
C GLY A 218 -1.86 -2.60 -29.57
N ALA A 219 -2.80 -1.71 -29.93
CA ALA A 219 -2.57 -0.28 -30.01
C ALA A 219 -2.63 0.38 -28.62
N LYS A 220 -1.81 1.43 -28.40
CA LYS A 220 -1.60 2.11 -27.10
C LYS A 220 -2.90 2.36 -26.33
N ASN A 221 -3.90 2.96 -26.97
CA ASN A 221 -5.14 3.42 -26.33
C ASN A 221 -6.30 2.41 -26.44
N SER A 222 -6.04 1.13 -26.70
CA SER A 222 -7.08 0.13 -26.94
C SER A 222 -7.49 -0.61 -25.67
N LEU A 223 -8.81 -0.65 -25.42
CA LEU A 223 -9.43 -1.49 -24.38
C LEU A 223 -9.50 -2.98 -24.76
N LEU A 224 -9.00 -3.38 -25.93
CA LEU A 224 -8.90 -4.79 -26.32
C LEU A 224 -7.66 -5.41 -25.69
N ALA A 225 -7.86 -6.44 -24.87
CA ALA A 225 -6.78 -7.22 -24.27
C ALA A 225 -5.82 -7.75 -25.34
N SER A 226 -4.54 -7.53 -25.09
CA SER A 226 -3.41 -7.87 -25.95
C SER A 226 -2.27 -8.39 -25.10
N VAL A 227 -1.49 -9.34 -25.61
CA VAL A 227 -0.43 -9.99 -24.85
C VAL A 227 0.89 -9.98 -25.62
N VAL A 228 1.95 -9.51 -24.97
CA VAL A 228 3.33 -9.78 -25.37
C VAL A 228 3.89 -10.79 -24.37
N ASN A 229 4.50 -11.88 -24.83
CA ASN A 229 5.00 -12.93 -23.95
C ASN A 229 6.39 -13.40 -24.39
N ASN A 230 7.38 -13.37 -23.49
CA ASN A 230 8.63 -14.07 -23.69
C ASN A 230 8.81 -15.19 -22.66
N THR A 231 9.13 -16.38 -23.15
CA THR A 231 9.62 -17.53 -22.37
C THR A 231 10.92 -18.10 -22.92
N GLY A 232 11.30 -17.70 -24.14
CA GLY A 232 12.58 -18.05 -24.77
C GLY A 232 13.68 -17.02 -24.51
N VAL A 233 14.65 -16.98 -25.42
CA VAL A 233 15.76 -16.03 -25.44
C VAL A 233 15.51 -14.96 -26.49
N VAL A 234 15.58 -13.69 -26.09
CA VAL A 234 15.70 -12.53 -26.97
C VAL A 234 17.05 -11.89 -26.69
N GLN A 235 17.94 -11.90 -27.67
CA GLN A 235 19.28 -11.36 -27.58
C GLN A 235 19.46 -10.24 -28.62
N ALA A 236 19.91 -9.08 -28.17
CA ALA A 236 20.38 -8.00 -29.01
C ALA A 236 21.54 -7.31 -28.27
N GLN A 237 22.70 -7.97 -28.20
CA GLN A 237 23.85 -7.43 -27.50
C GLN A 237 24.39 -6.18 -28.19
N THR A 238 24.99 -5.26 -27.42
CA THR A 238 25.68 -4.08 -27.95
C THR A 238 27.03 -4.46 -28.53
N VAL A 239 27.21 -4.24 -29.83
CA VAL A 239 28.42 -4.62 -30.60
C VAL A 239 29.08 -3.36 -31.16
N ALA A 240 30.38 -3.19 -30.87
CA ALA A 240 31.15 -1.99 -31.21
C ALA A 240 30.43 -0.71 -30.75
N ASN A 241 29.99 0.15 -31.67
CA ASN A 241 29.27 1.40 -31.37
C ASN A 241 27.75 1.30 -31.63
N HIS A 242 27.21 0.09 -31.81
CA HIS A 242 25.80 -0.14 -32.10
C HIS A 242 25.09 -0.69 -30.86
N ASN A 243 24.37 0.19 -30.17
CA ASN A 243 23.61 -0.14 -28.96
C ASN A 243 22.52 -1.16 -29.27
N GLY A 244 22.53 -2.26 -28.52
CA GLY A 244 21.48 -3.26 -28.53
C GLY A 244 20.18 -2.73 -27.95
N ARG A 245 19.03 -3.05 -28.56
CA ARG A 245 17.71 -2.63 -28.06
C ARG A 245 16.67 -3.73 -28.11
N ILE A 246 15.95 -3.95 -27.01
CA ILE A 246 14.82 -4.88 -26.91
C ILE A 246 13.59 -4.12 -26.43
N VAL A 247 12.44 -4.31 -27.09
CA VAL A 247 11.16 -3.72 -26.71
C VAL A 247 10.06 -4.76 -26.72
N LEU A 248 9.37 -4.93 -25.60
CA LEU A 248 8.15 -5.72 -25.45
C LEU A 248 7.01 -4.76 -25.04
N LEU A 249 6.11 -4.42 -25.98
CA LEU A 249 5.07 -3.40 -25.82
C LEU A 249 3.66 -3.96 -26.05
N ALA A 250 2.94 -4.22 -24.96
CA ALA A 250 1.49 -4.46 -25.00
C ALA A 250 0.70 -3.13 -24.96
N GLY A 251 -0.58 -3.15 -25.31
CA GLY A 251 -1.43 -1.95 -25.26
C GLY A 251 -1.54 -1.35 -23.85
N MET A 252 -1.25 -0.06 -23.67
CA MET A 252 -1.22 0.60 -22.35
C MET A 252 -2.58 0.68 -21.64
N ALA A 253 -3.71 0.56 -22.36
CA ALA A 253 -5.03 0.66 -21.74
C ALA A 253 -5.61 -0.67 -21.21
N ALA A 254 -5.22 -1.83 -21.76
CA ALA A 254 -5.73 -3.16 -21.35
C ALA A 254 -4.80 -4.35 -21.67
N GLY A 255 -3.57 -4.12 -22.12
CA GLY A 255 -2.62 -5.14 -22.53
C GLY A 255 -1.72 -5.64 -21.40
N THR A 256 -1.12 -6.82 -21.58
CA THR A 256 -0.21 -7.43 -20.60
C THR A 256 1.10 -7.84 -21.26
N THR A 257 2.22 -7.50 -20.62
CA THR A 257 3.55 -7.96 -21.02
C THR A 257 4.07 -8.96 -19.99
N GLU A 258 4.18 -10.23 -20.38
CA GLU A 258 4.65 -11.35 -19.56
C GLU A 258 6.14 -11.62 -19.87
N VAL A 259 7.01 -11.39 -18.87
CA VAL A 259 8.47 -11.39 -19.00
C VAL A 259 9.06 -12.60 -18.26
N GLY A 260 9.27 -13.70 -18.99
CA GLY A 260 10.06 -14.85 -18.57
C GLY A 260 11.28 -15.06 -19.47
N GLY A 261 11.96 -16.20 -19.31
CA GLY A 261 13.06 -16.60 -20.19
C GLY A 261 14.30 -15.71 -20.06
N THR A 262 14.82 -15.17 -21.16
CA THR A 262 15.99 -14.28 -21.17
C THR A 262 15.80 -13.09 -22.11
N LEU A 263 16.07 -11.88 -21.63
CA LEU A 263 16.25 -10.66 -22.43
C LEU A 263 17.68 -10.14 -22.21
N ASP A 264 18.51 -10.17 -23.25
CA ASP A 264 19.92 -9.80 -23.18
C ASP A 264 20.26 -8.67 -24.18
N ALA A 265 20.54 -7.49 -23.64
CA ALA A 265 21.10 -6.36 -24.36
C ALA A 265 22.46 -5.91 -23.77
N SER A 266 23.22 -6.84 -23.20
CA SER A 266 24.54 -6.60 -22.60
C SER A 266 25.61 -6.17 -23.63
N SER A 267 26.76 -5.69 -23.15
CA SER A 267 27.99 -5.55 -23.95
C SER A 267 29.12 -6.35 -23.27
N PRO A 268 29.26 -7.65 -23.60
CA PRO A 268 30.22 -8.53 -22.93
C PRO A 268 31.68 -8.28 -23.36
N GLU A 269 31.90 -7.91 -24.62
CA GLU A 269 33.23 -7.73 -25.25
C GLU A 269 33.53 -6.26 -25.60
N GLY A 270 32.62 -5.33 -25.27
CA GLY A 270 32.64 -3.95 -25.74
C GLY A 270 33.19 -2.94 -24.73
N ALA A 271 33.85 -1.89 -25.26
CA ALA A 271 34.12 -0.65 -24.53
C ALA A 271 32.92 0.33 -24.55
N ALA A 272 31.85 -0.01 -25.28
CA ALA A 272 30.59 0.73 -25.27
C ALA A 272 29.77 0.41 -24.01
N GLY A 273 28.77 1.25 -23.74
CA GLY A 273 27.80 1.00 -22.68
C GLY A 273 26.88 -0.18 -22.99
N GLY A 274 26.10 -0.58 -21.98
CA GLY A 274 25.05 -1.56 -22.15
C GLY A 274 23.89 -1.03 -23.00
N GLY A 275 23.12 -1.96 -23.55
CA GLY A 275 21.94 -1.65 -24.36
C GLY A 275 20.72 -1.23 -23.53
N PHE A 276 19.58 -1.18 -24.19
CA PHE A 276 18.30 -0.75 -23.61
C PHE A 276 17.24 -1.84 -23.73
N ILE A 277 16.56 -2.13 -22.63
CA ILE A 277 15.42 -3.06 -22.57
C ILE A 277 14.19 -2.28 -22.12
N GLU A 278 13.06 -2.47 -22.80
CA GLU A 278 11.78 -1.85 -22.48
C GLU A 278 10.69 -2.92 -22.39
N THR A 279 9.96 -2.95 -21.29
CA THR A 279 8.83 -3.86 -21.05
C THR A 279 7.64 -3.05 -20.56
N SER A 280 6.64 -2.87 -21.41
CA SER A 280 5.56 -1.89 -21.21
C SER A 280 4.19 -2.49 -21.53
N GLY A 281 3.14 -2.01 -20.87
CA GLY A 281 1.75 -2.47 -21.06
C GLY A 281 0.81 -1.88 -20.01
N ALA A 282 -0.47 -2.25 -20.01
CA ALA A 282 -1.33 -1.88 -18.87
C ALA A 282 -0.86 -2.58 -17.58
N VAL A 283 -0.42 -3.83 -17.74
CA VAL A 283 0.22 -4.66 -16.71
C VAL A 283 1.52 -5.24 -17.28
N VAL A 284 2.57 -5.30 -16.45
CA VAL A 284 3.83 -5.98 -16.78
C VAL A 284 4.13 -6.97 -15.66
N ARG A 285 4.40 -8.25 -15.97
CA ARG A 285 4.75 -9.27 -14.96
C ARG A 285 6.10 -9.87 -15.26
N VAL A 286 6.89 -10.11 -14.23
CA VAL A 286 8.24 -10.70 -14.34
C VAL A 286 8.28 -12.02 -13.60
N ALA A 287 8.65 -13.10 -14.30
CA ALA A 287 8.81 -14.41 -13.70
C ALA A 287 10.10 -14.48 -12.86
N ASP A 288 10.09 -15.24 -11.75
CA ASP A 288 11.24 -15.35 -10.85
C ASP A 288 12.48 -16.01 -11.48
N ASP A 289 12.31 -16.76 -12.58
CA ASP A 289 13.41 -17.39 -13.33
C ASP A 289 13.87 -16.57 -14.55
N ALA A 290 13.27 -15.39 -14.78
CA ALA A 290 13.63 -14.48 -15.87
C ALA A 290 15.07 -13.96 -15.72
N ARG A 291 15.79 -13.87 -16.83
CA ARG A 291 17.17 -13.36 -16.90
C ARG A 291 17.23 -12.11 -17.75
N ILE A 292 17.27 -10.95 -17.10
CA ILE A 292 17.31 -9.64 -17.76
C ILE A 292 18.69 -9.04 -17.56
N THR A 293 19.38 -8.64 -18.63
CA THR A 293 20.72 -8.03 -18.53
C THR A 293 20.98 -6.96 -19.57
N THR A 294 21.53 -5.85 -19.08
CA THR A 294 22.09 -4.72 -19.84
C THR A 294 23.52 -4.44 -19.38
N HIS A 295 24.18 -5.41 -18.75
CA HIS A 295 25.51 -5.26 -18.19
C HIS A 295 26.55 -4.92 -19.26
N ALA A 296 27.52 -4.06 -18.95
CA ALA A 296 28.69 -3.82 -19.79
C ALA A 296 29.96 -4.11 -18.99
N ALA A 297 30.85 -4.93 -19.54
CA ALA A 297 32.07 -5.34 -18.83
C ALA A 297 33.07 -4.19 -18.65
N HIS A 298 33.07 -3.21 -19.57
CA HIS A 298 34.01 -2.08 -19.59
C HIS A 298 33.35 -0.70 -19.77
N GLY A 299 32.07 -0.66 -20.11
CA GLY A 299 31.27 0.56 -20.24
C GLY A 299 30.38 0.83 -19.03
N GLN A 300 29.47 1.79 -19.16
CA GLN A 300 28.38 1.96 -18.20
C GLN A 300 27.32 0.88 -18.43
N THR A 301 26.80 0.25 -17.36
CA THR A 301 25.61 -0.61 -17.42
C THR A 301 24.46 0.13 -18.12
N GLY A 302 23.72 -0.55 -18.99
CA GLY A 302 22.55 0.00 -19.65
C GLY A 302 21.33 0.11 -18.72
N THR A 303 20.15 0.22 -19.33
CA THR A 303 18.89 0.46 -18.60
C THR A 303 17.79 -0.51 -19.03
N TRP A 304 17.09 -1.07 -18.05
CA TRP A 304 15.80 -1.72 -18.21
C TRP A 304 14.68 -0.81 -17.71
N LEU A 305 13.77 -0.42 -18.61
CA LEU A 305 12.56 0.33 -18.33
C LEU A 305 11.36 -0.61 -18.19
N ILE A 306 10.61 -0.46 -17.10
CA ILE A 306 9.32 -1.12 -16.84
C ILE A 306 8.24 -0.03 -16.78
N ASP A 307 7.27 -0.07 -17.68
CA ASP A 307 6.24 0.98 -17.86
C ASP A 307 4.80 0.40 -17.82
N PRO A 308 4.20 0.26 -16.61
CA PRO A 308 2.82 -0.17 -16.39
C PRO A 308 1.85 0.98 -16.01
N GLN A 309 0.58 0.67 -15.69
CA GLN A 309 -0.32 1.63 -15.02
C GLN A 309 -0.04 1.76 -13.52
N ASP A 310 0.10 0.63 -12.82
CA ASP A 310 0.52 0.56 -11.42
C ASP A 310 1.58 -0.54 -11.32
N TYR A 311 2.41 -0.53 -10.27
CA TYR A 311 3.41 -1.59 -10.07
C TYR A 311 3.57 -1.98 -8.61
N THR A 312 3.56 -3.27 -8.32
CA THR A 312 3.69 -3.79 -6.95
C THR A 312 4.81 -4.83 -6.87
N ILE A 313 5.86 -4.47 -6.13
CA ILE A 313 6.92 -5.40 -5.73
C ILE A 313 6.44 -6.14 -4.48
N ALA A 314 6.22 -7.45 -4.56
CA ALA A 314 5.72 -8.25 -3.42
C ALA A 314 6.18 -9.71 -3.49
N ALA A 315 6.42 -10.34 -2.34
CA ALA A 315 6.86 -11.73 -2.23
C ALA A 315 5.85 -12.75 -2.80
N SER A 316 4.58 -12.34 -2.94
CA SER A 316 3.54 -13.09 -3.64
C SER A 316 2.43 -12.14 -4.10
N GLY A 317 1.81 -12.41 -5.24
CA GLY A 317 0.66 -11.62 -5.75
C GLY A 317 1.01 -10.23 -6.31
N GLY A 318 2.29 -9.85 -6.32
CA GLY A 318 2.79 -8.67 -7.03
C GLY A 318 3.18 -8.95 -8.48
N ASP A 319 3.75 -7.94 -9.12
CA ASP A 319 4.19 -7.96 -10.52
C ASP A 319 5.64 -8.44 -10.67
N ILE A 320 6.43 -8.32 -9.59
CA ILE A 320 7.79 -8.85 -9.42
C ILE A 320 8.05 -9.09 -7.92
N THR A 321 8.86 -10.09 -7.57
CA THR A 321 9.31 -10.30 -6.18
C THR A 321 10.53 -9.42 -5.85
N GLY A 322 10.72 -9.09 -4.57
CA GLY A 322 11.84 -8.26 -4.13
C GLY A 322 13.19 -8.93 -4.36
N SER A 323 13.26 -10.26 -4.25
CA SER A 323 14.43 -11.09 -4.58
C SER A 323 14.78 -11.04 -6.08
N THR A 324 13.79 -11.14 -6.96
CA THR A 324 14.00 -11.07 -8.42
C THR A 324 14.47 -9.67 -8.84
N LEU A 325 13.83 -8.60 -8.33
CA LEU A 325 14.29 -7.22 -8.56
C LEU A 325 15.72 -6.99 -8.05
N SER A 326 16.03 -7.46 -6.84
CA SER A 326 17.39 -7.39 -6.25
C SER A 326 18.43 -8.07 -7.13
N THR A 327 18.08 -9.24 -7.71
CA THR A 327 18.95 -10.00 -8.60
C THR A 327 19.21 -9.24 -9.91
N HIS A 328 18.19 -8.66 -10.53
CA HIS A 328 18.34 -7.90 -11.77
C HIS A 328 19.08 -6.57 -11.56
N LEU A 329 18.96 -5.91 -10.41
CA LEU A 329 19.77 -4.73 -10.06
C LEU A 329 21.28 -5.02 -10.02
N GLY A 330 21.71 -6.28 -9.91
CA GLY A 330 23.12 -6.66 -10.05
C GLY A 330 23.71 -6.43 -11.45
N GLY A 331 22.87 -6.42 -12.50
CA GLY A 331 23.29 -6.34 -13.90
C GLY A 331 22.62 -5.24 -14.74
N ASN A 332 21.80 -4.38 -14.14
CA ASN A 332 21.00 -3.38 -14.83
C ASN A 332 20.87 -2.10 -13.99
N ASN A 333 20.84 -0.92 -14.62
CA ASN A 333 20.05 0.17 -14.06
C ASN A 333 18.58 -0.13 -14.36
N ILE A 334 17.69 0.09 -13.40
CA ILE A 334 16.26 -0.22 -13.56
C ILE A 334 15.44 1.05 -13.33
N THR A 335 14.55 1.35 -14.27
CA THR A 335 13.54 2.40 -14.13
C THR A 335 12.16 1.76 -14.06
N LEU A 336 11.49 1.93 -12.92
CA LEU A 336 10.07 1.61 -12.75
C LEU A 336 9.29 2.91 -12.96
N MET A 337 8.42 2.96 -13.97
CA MET A 337 7.70 4.19 -14.35
C MET A 337 6.20 3.89 -14.50
N SER A 338 5.37 4.32 -13.55
CA SER A 338 3.92 4.11 -13.66
C SER A 338 3.24 5.24 -14.44
N SER A 339 2.21 4.92 -15.21
CA SER A 339 1.34 5.89 -15.89
C SER A 339 0.04 6.11 -15.10
N ALA A 340 -0.61 7.27 -15.21
CA ALA A 340 -1.91 7.53 -14.56
C ALA A 340 -3.09 6.82 -15.27
N GLY A 341 -2.85 5.60 -15.79
CA GLY A 341 -3.69 4.96 -16.80
C GLY A 341 -5.06 4.52 -16.28
N GLY A 342 -6.04 4.56 -17.18
CA GLY A 342 -7.37 3.94 -17.04
C GLY A 342 -8.36 4.62 -16.07
N THR A 343 -7.92 4.95 -14.86
CA THR A 343 -8.79 5.36 -13.74
C THR A 343 -8.20 6.56 -12.99
N ALA A 344 -9.01 7.56 -12.64
CA ALA A 344 -8.53 8.69 -11.84
C ALA A 344 -7.99 8.22 -10.47
N GLY A 345 -6.72 8.50 -10.20
CA GLY A 345 -6.04 8.15 -8.94
C GLY A 345 -5.14 6.90 -8.99
N SER A 346 -5.06 6.20 -10.12
CA SER A 346 -4.02 5.18 -10.39
C SER A 346 -2.63 5.81 -10.51
N GLY A 347 -1.61 5.00 -10.78
CA GLY A 347 -0.24 5.46 -10.98
C GLY A 347 0.66 5.27 -9.75
N ASN A 348 0.32 4.37 -8.83
CA ASN A 348 1.12 4.10 -7.65
C ASN A 348 2.19 3.05 -7.91
N ILE A 349 3.31 3.15 -7.20
CA ILE A 349 4.33 2.09 -7.11
C ILE A 349 4.50 1.67 -5.65
N ASN A 350 4.28 0.39 -5.37
CA ASN A 350 4.28 -0.16 -4.01
C ASN A 350 5.48 -1.11 -3.82
N VAL A 351 6.28 -0.88 -2.77
CA VAL A 351 7.39 -1.73 -2.35
C VAL A 351 6.96 -2.51 -1.11
N ASN A 352 6.35 -3.68 -1.31
CA ASN A 352 5.77 -4.54 -0.28
C ASN A 352 6.67 -5.75 0.07
N ASP A 353 7.85 -5.86 -0.53
CA ASP A 353 8.85 -6.89 -0.28
C ASP A 353 10.25 -6.28 -0.28
N ALA A 354 11.21 -6.94 0.37
CA ALA A 354 12.53 -6.38 0.61
C ALA A 354 13.37 -6.36 -0.68
N VAL A 355 14.06 -5.24 -0.93
CA VAL A 355 14.91 -5.05 -2.11
C VAL A 355 16.31 -4.65 -1.67
N SER A 356 17.35 -5.38 -2.09
CA SER A 356 18.74 -5.15 -1.67
C SER A 356 19.70 -5.19 -2.86
N TRP A 357 20.49 -4.13 -3.04
CA TRP A 357 21.45 -4.00 -4.13
C TRP A 357 22.73 -3.26 -3.71
N ASN A 358 23.82 -3.44 -4.46
CA ASN A 358 25.15 -2.91 -4.12
C ASN A 358 25.86 -2.12 -5.24
N ALA A 359 25.24 -2.05 -6.42
CA ALA A 359 25.70 -1.35 -7.61
C ALA A 359 24.50 -1.01 -8.52
N ASN A 360 24.73 -0.17 -9.53
CA ASN A 360 23.69 0.36 -10.43
C ASN A 360 22.61 1.19 -9.71
N THR A 361 21.70 1.79 -10.48
CA THR A 361 20.66 2.70 -9.98
C THR A 361 19.27 2.08 -10.10
N LEU A 362 18.50 2.12 -9.01
CA LEU A 362 17.05 1.95 -9.05
C LEU A 362 16.39 3.33 -9.14
N THR A 363 15.59 3.55 -10.19
CA THR A 363 14.82 4.76 -10.41
C THR A 363 13.35 4.41 -10.34
N ILE A 364 12.59 5.04 -9.43
CA ILE A 364 11.15 4.87 -9.29
C ILE A 364 10.49 6.21 -9.66
N ILE A 365 9.57 6.17 -10.61
CA ILE A 365 8.87 7.31 -11.19
C ILE A 365 7.37 7.01 -11.13
N ALA A 366 6.69 7.52 -10.11
CA ALA A 366 5.26 7.30 -9.93
C ALA A 366 4.43 8.49 -10.43
N ALA A 367 3.43 8.21 -11.28
CA ALA A 367 2.45 9.22 -11.65
C ALA A 367 1.61 9.68 -10.44
N ASN A 368 1.44 8.82 -9.42
CA ASN A 368 0.83 9.16 -8.13
C ASN A 368 1.84 8.95 -6.97
N ASN A 369 1.64 7.96 -6.08
CA ASN A 369 2.50 7.77 -4.91
C ASN A 369 3.58 6.70 -5.12
N ILE A 370 4.71 6.87 -4.42
CA ILE A 370 5.64 5.79 -4.12
C ILE A 370 5.41 5.38 -2.67
N ASN A 371 5.00 4.13 -2.44
CA ASN A 371 4.71 3.60 -1.10
C ASN A 371 5.77 2.56 -0.71
N ILE A 372 6.67 2.92 0.20
CA ILE A 372 7.73 2.05 0.71
C ILE A 372 7.20 1.38 1.98
N ASN A 373 6.72 0.14 1.84
CA ASN A 373 6.07 -0.63 2.91
C ASN A 373 6.98 -1.72 3.50
N ALA A 374 8.09 -2.03 2.82
CA ALA A 374 9.14 -2.94 3.24
C ALA A 374 10.53 -2.27 3.19
N VAL A 375 11.57 -2.99 3.60
CA VAL A 375 12.96 -2.49 3.64
C VAL A 375 13.60 -2.47 2.26
N MET A 376 14.14 -1.33 1.87
CA MET A 376 15.05 -1.17 0.72
C MET A 376 16.47 -0.96 1.24
N THR A 377 17.47 -1.66 0.69
CA THR A 377 18.87 -1.56 1.12
C THR A 377 19.80 -1.27 -0.07
N ALA A 378 20.28 -0.03 -0.15
CA ALA A 378 21.24 0.43 -1.14
C ALA A 378 22.65 0.47 -0.51
N SER A 379 23.55 -0.39 -0.99
CA SER A 379 24.92 -0.52 -0.46
C SER A 379 25.97 -0.25 -1.55
N GLY A 380 27.26 -0.23 -1.18
CA GLY A 380 28.35 -0.11 -2.15
C GLY A 380 28.23 1.16 -3.02
N THR A 381 28.17 0.99 -4.34
CA THR A 381 28.03 2.08 -5.32
C THR A 381 26.60 2.31 -5.79
N ALA A 382 25.61 1.63 -5.19
CA ALA A 382 24.19 1.75 -5.53
C ALA A 382 23.68 3.20 -5.58
N GLY A 383 22.74 3.47 -6.48
CA GLY A 383 21.95 4.70 -6.53
C GLY A 383 20.45 4.43 -6.32
N LEU A 384 19.75 5.41 -5.76
CA LEU A 384 18.30 5.44 -5.63
C LEU A 384 17.74 6.80 -6.04
N ALA A 385 16.74 6.79 -6.92
CA ALA A 385 15.99 7.98 -7.31
C ALA A 385 14.49 7.72 -7.15
N LEU A 386 13.80 8.56 -6.38
CA LEU A 386 12.37 8.44 -6.08
C LEU A 386 11.63 9.69 -6.54
N ASN A 387 10.74 9.60 -7.52
CA ASN A 387 9.99 10.75 -8.01
C ASN A 387 8.49 10.42 -8.03
N ALA A 388 7.70 11.14 -7.25
CA ALA A 388 6.24 10.99 -7.17
C ALA A 388 5.53 12.17 -7.86
N ALA A 389 4.23 12.01 -8.13
CA ALA A 389 3.38 13.00 -8.83
C ALA A 389 3.94 13.45 -10.20
N THR A 390 4.63 12.58 -10.94
CA THR A 390 5.31 12.96 -12.19
C THR A 390 4.41 12.85 -13.42
N THR A 391 4.54 13.81 -14.34
CA THR A 391 3.95 13.72 -15.68
C THR A 391 4.80 12.77 -16.54
N ASN A 392 4.23 11.62 -16.90
CA ASN A 392 4.95 10.54 -17.58
C ASN A 392 4.42 10.40 -19.02
N GLY A 393 5.21 10.87 -19.98
CA GLY A 393 4.83 10.87 -21.40
C GLY A 393 3.64 11.80 -21.71
N ALA A 394 2.47 11.22 -21.98
CA ALA A 394 1.24 11.96 -22.27
C ALA A 394 0.32 12.11 -21.05
N ASP A 395 0.64 11.41 -19.96
CA ASP A 395 -0.21 11.27 -18.79
C ASP A 395 0.23 12.27 -17.71
N ALA A 396 -0.69 13.11 -17.23
CA ALA A 396 -0.41 14.12 -16.22
C ALA A 396 -0.17 13.48 -14.85
N GLY A 397 0.79 14.02 -14.09
CA GLY A 397 1.00 13.62 -12.70
C GLY A 397 -0.24 13.89 -11.85
N VAL A 398 -0.53 12.98 -10.93
CA VAL A 398 -1.65 13.09 -9.99
C VAL A 398 -1.27 14.09 -8.90
N THR A 399 -1.98 15.22 -8.85
CA THR A 399 -1.78 16.27 -7.86
C THR A 399 -1.88 15.71 -6.44
N GLY A 400 -0.82 15.88 -5.64
CA GLY A 400 -0.75 15.37 -4.27
C GLY A 400 -0.09 14.00 -4.12
N GLY A 401 0.39 13.38 -5.20
CA GLY A 401 1.23 12.19 -5.11
C GLY A 401 2.52 12.43 -4.31
N THR A 402 2.91 11.47 -3.48
CA THR A 402 3.99 11.61 -2.48
C THR A 402 4.90 10.40 -2.41
N VAL A 403 6.08 10.57 -1.82
CA VAL A 403 6.97 9.46 -1.41
C VAL A 403 6.71 9.18 0.06
N ASN A 404 6.09 8.05 0.33
CA ASN A 404 5.63 7.58 1.63
C ASN A 404 6.53 6.45 2.14
N VAL A 405 6.93 6.52 3.41
CA VAL A 405 7.63 5.44 4.10
C VAL A 405 6.73 4.96 5.23
N MET A 406 6.33 3.69 5.20
CA MET A 406 5.33 3.15 6.11
C MET A 406 5.88 3.02 7.53
N PRO A 407 5.29 3.68 8.55
CA PRO A 407 5.81 3.63 9.91
C PRO A 407 5.94 2.20 10.45
N GLY A 408 7.14 1.83 10.86
CA GLY A 408 7.44 0.54 11.48
C GLY A 408 7.72 -0.64 10.54
N THR A 409 7.46 -0.52 9.23
CA THR A 409 7.73 -1.60 8.24
C THR A 409 8.54 -1.14 7.03
N GLY A 410 8.32 0.09 6.55
CA GLY A 410 9.08 0.71 5.48
C GLY A 410 10.36 1.34 5.98
N ARG A 411 11.47 1.16 5.25
CA ARG A 411 12.76 1.78 5.58
C ARG A 411 13.68 1.83 4.35
N VAL A 412 14.58 2.81 4.27
CA VAL A 412 15.58 2.91 3.18
C VAL A 412 17.00 2.98 3.73
N ASP A 413 17.64 1.81 3.87
CA ASP A 413 18.99 1.66 4.38
C ASP A 413 20.06 2.06 3.33
N PHE A 414 20.98 2.94 3.70
CA PHE A 414 22.18 3.29 2.92
C PHE A 414 23.45 2.77 3.61
N ALA A 415 23.53 1.45 3.74
CA ALA A 415 24.47 0.74 4.63
C ALA A 415 25.93 1.23 4.49
N GLY A 416 26.38 1.97 5.51
CA GLY A 416 27.77 2.43 5.62
C GLY A 416 28.17 3.58 4.69
N ARG A 417 27.21 4.30 4.09
CA ARG A 417 27.46 5.34 3.08
C ARG A 417 26.78 6.66 3.41
N SER A 418 27.55 7.65 3.84
CA SER A 418 27.09 9.04 3.97
C SER A 418 27.45 9.90 2.75
N GLY A 419 26.82 11.06 2.63
CA GLY A 419 27.13 12.08 1.61
C GLY A 419 26.05 12.22 0.53
N THR A 420 26.42 12.76 -0.63
CA THR A 420 25.49 13.16 -1.72
C THR A 420 25.73 12.38 -3.01
N GLY A 421 24.82 12.53 -3.97
CA GLY A 421 24.98 12.02 -5.34
C GLY A 421 24.48 10.60 -5.59
N PHE A 422 23.80 9.99 -4.61
CA PHE A 422 23.25 8.62 -4.72
C PHE A 422 21.83 8.46 -4.16
N LEU A 423 21.27 9.49 -3.54
CA LEU A 423 19.85 9.60 -3.24
C LEU A 423 19.30 10.87 -3.88
N THR A 424 18.27 10.73 -4.70
CA THR A 424 17.42 11.85 -5.13
C THR A 424 15.95 11.58 -4.79
N ILE A 425 15.24 12.60 -4.30
CA ILE A 425 13.79 12.55 -4.08
C ILE A 425 13.14 13.77 -4.72
N ASN A 426 12.19 13.53 -5.64
CA ASN A 426 11.51 14.55 -6.45
C ASN A 426 12.51 15.52 -7.10
N GLY A 427 13.54 15.00 -7.76
CA GLY A 427 14.62 15.75 -8.39
C GLY A 427 15.65 16.40 -7.44
N ASN A 428 15.41 16.46 -6.13
CA ASN A 428 16.33 17.07 -5.17
C ASN A 428 17.37 16.05 -4.70
N GLY A 429 18.65 16.43 -4.68
CA GLY A 429 19.74 15.59 -4.17
C GLY A 429 19.85 15.67 -2.66
N TYR A 430 19.76 14.53 -1.97
CA TYR A 430 19.82 14.47 -0.51
C TYR A 430 21.24 14.18 -0.03
N THR A 431 21.55 14.70 1.16
CA THR A 431 22.74 14.36 1.92
C THR A 431 22.37 13.28 2.93
N VAL A 432 22.87 12.07 2.72
CA VAL A 432 22.56 10.91 3.55
C VAL A 432 23.49 10.88 4.76
N LEU A 433 22.92 10.62 5.94
CA LEU A 433 23.57 10.62 7.25
C LEU A 433 23.51 9.20 7.83
N ASN A 434 24.68 8.57 8.01
CA ASN A 434 24.83 7.27 8.67
C ASN A 434 25.55 7.37 10.05
N SER A 435 25.75 8.58 10.59
CA SER A 435 26.49 8.75 11.85
C SER A 435 26.14 10.02 12.62
N LEU A 436 26.33 9.94 13.94
CA LEU A 436 26.11 11.05 14.87
C LEU A 436 27.06 12.23 14.62
N GLY A 437 28.32 11.98 14.28
CA GLY A 437 29.39 12.98 14.30
C GLY A 437 30.14 12.99 15.64
N VAL A 438 30.80 14.10 15.95
CA VAL A 438 31.60 14.30 17.17
C VAL A 438 31.26 15.61 17.87
N GLU A 439 31.71 15.76 19.12
CA GLU A 439 31.64 17.04 19.84
C GLU A 439 32.37 18.14 19.06
N GLY A 440 31.71 19.28 18.84
CA GLY A 440 32.27 20.39 18.08
C GLY A 440 32.49 20.11 16.59
N ASP A 441 31.73 19.18 15.99
CA ASP A 441 31.78 18.89 14.55
C ASP A 441 31.43 20.13 13.70
N VAL A 442 32.46 20.79 13.18
CA VAL A 442 32.39 21.96 12.28
C VAL A 442 32.66 21.58 10.81
N THR A 443 32.47 20.32 10.42
CA THR A 443 32.77 19.89 9.05
C THR A 443 31.88 20.61 8.03
N GLY A 444 32.50 21.44 7.18
CA GLY A 444 31.85 22.25 6.14
C GLY A 444 31.32 21.45 4.95
N GLY A 445 30.63 20.33 5.21
CA GLY A 445 30.14 19.35 4.24
C GLY A 445 29.34 18.24 4.94
N ALA A 446 28.42 18.64 5.82
CA ALA A 446 27.75 17.81 6.82
C ALA A 446 27.24 16.43 6.32
N ALA A 447 28.00 15.38 6.64
CA ALA A 447 27.65 13.97 6.43
C ALA A 447 27.34 13.24 7.76
N THR A 448 27.17 14.01 8.82
CA THR A 448 26.92 13.62 10.22
C THR A 448 25.74 14.41 10.78
N LEU A 449 25.06 13.89 11.80
CA LEU A 449 23.92 14.57 12.43
C LEU A 449 24.36 15.85 13.17
N GLN A 450 25.41 15.80 13.99
CA GLN A 450 25.90 16.95 14.75
C GLN A 450 26.51 18.02 13.83
N GLY A 451 27.18 17.62 12.75
CA GLY A 451 27.74 18.53 11.75
C GLY A 451 26.69 19.36 11.02
N MET A 452 25.40 18.96 11.04
CA MET A 452 24.31 19.81 10.57
C MET A 452 24.16 21.10 11.39
N ALA A 453 24.37 21.05 12.71
CA ALA A 453 24.18 22.22 13.58
C ALA A 453 25.20 23.34 13.30
N ALA A 454 26.42 22.96 12.91
CA ALA A 454 27.47 23.89 12.48
C ALA A 454 27.49 24.17 10.96
N SER A 455 26.60 23.54 10.18
CA SER A 455 26.56 23.66 8.72
C SER A 455 26.05 25.04 8.28
N ALA A 456 26.74 25.65 7.31
CA ALA A 456 26.22 26.82 6.61
C ALA A 456 24.98 26.51 5.73
N ASN A 457 24.65 25.23 5.51
CA ASN A 457 23.54 24.78 4.66
C ASN A 457 22.34 24.27 5.47
N LEU A 458 21.81 25.10 6.38
CA LEU A 458 20.57 24.82 7.10
C LEU A 458 19.30 24.81 6.21
N ALA A 459 19.45 25.09 4.91
CA ALA A 459 18.42 24.96 3.87
C ALA A 459 18.53 23.66 3.04
N GLY A 460 19.48 22.77 3.37
CA GLY A 460 19.75 21.56 2.60
C GLY A 460 18.69 20.46 2.72
N TYR A 461 18.80 19.46 1.84
CA TYR A 461 18.03 18.21 1.89
C TYR A 461 18.87 17.14 2.59
N TYR A 462 18.36 16.58 3.67
CA TYR A 462 19.02 15.62 4.53
C TYR A 462 18.16 14.38 4.73
N ALA A 463 18.78 13.20 4.75
CA ALA A 463 18.11 11.95 5.05
C ALA A 463 18.94 11.08 5.99
N LEU A 464 18.30 10.32 6.88
CA LEU A 464 18.96 9.22 7.57
C LEU A 464 19.14 8.03 6.61
N GLY A 465 20.29 7.37 6.68
CA GLY A 465 20.59 6.12 5.97
C GLY A 465 20.85 4.92 6.88
N SER A 466 20.83 5.15 8.19
CA SER A 466 20.86 4.14 9.25
C SER A 466 20.16 4.70 10.49
N ASP A 467 19.86 3.83 11.44
CA ASP A 467 19.62 4.28 12.82
C ASP A 467 20.89 4.96 13.36
N ILE A 468 20.74 5.93 14.27
CA ILE A 468 21.85 6.64 14.91
C ILE A 468 21.73 6.51 16.44
N ASP A 469 22.75 5.92 17.07
CA ASP A 469 22.93 6.00 18.52
C ASP A 469 23.59 7.35 18.88
N ALA A 470 22.86 8.18 19.61
CA ALA A 470 23.26 9.49 20.10
C ALA A 470 23.65 9.49 21.58
N SER A 471 23.70 8.35 22.27
CA SER A 471 23.98 8.26 23.72
C SER A 471 25.34 8.86 24.12
N ALA A 472 26.31 8.90 23.19
CA ALA A 472 27.60 9.58 23.36
C ALA A 472 27.47 11.08 23.70
N THR A 473 26.34 11.72 23.31
CA THR A 473 26.06 13.14 23.58
C THR A 473 26.07 13.48 25.07
N ASN A 474 25.83 12.52 25.97
CA ASN A 474 25.86 12.73 27.43
C ASN A 474 27.12 13.44 27.95
N GLY A 475 28.28 13.16 27.34
CA GLY A 475 29.56 13.75 27.74
C GLY A 475 29.90 15.07 27.05
N TRP A 476 29.18 15.44 26.00
CA TRP A 476 29.52 16.56 25.11
C TRP A 476 29.21 17.92 25.73
N ASN A 477 29.93 18.93 25.28
CA ASN A 477 29.78 20.33 25.64
C ASN A 477 29.81 20.54 27.17
N SER A 478 30.77 19.88 27.83
CA SER A 478 30.89 19.84 29.31
C SER A 478 29.64 19.31 30.02
N GLY A 479 28.93 18.35 29.42
CA GLY A 479 27.68 17.78 29.94
C GLY A 479 26.42 18.55 29.55
N ALA A 480 26.51 19.53 28.64
CA ALA A 480 25.36 20.22 28.05
C ALA A 480 24.70 19.45 26.90
N GLY A 481 25.29 18.33 26.46
CA GLY A 481 24.68 17.43 25.48
C GLY A 481 24.96 17.79 24.02
N PHE A 482 24.14 17.27 23.12
CA PHE A 482 24.08 17.64 21.70
C PHE A 482 23.90 19.17 21.52
N ASP A 483 24.40 19.73 20.42
CA ASP A 483 24.19 21.14 20.06
C ASP A 483 23.02 21.25 19.06
N PRO A 484 21.88 21.87 19.42
CA PRO A 484 20.66 21.88 18.60
C PRO A 484 20.86 22.38 17.17
N ILE A 485 20.21 21.72 16.21
CA ILE A 485 20.24 22.13 14.80
C ILE A 485 19.38 23.38 14.62
N GLY A 486 20.05 24.50 14.34
CA GLY A 486 19.41 25.80 14.15
C GLY A 486 18.96 26.48 15.46
N ASN A 487 19.04 27.80 15.49
CA ASN A 487 18.77 28.64 16.66
C ASN A 487 17.97 29.91 16.28
N SER A 488 17.71 30.77 17.27
CA SER A 488 16.93 32.01 17.10
C SER A 488 17.48 33.00 16.06
N THR A 489 18.76 32.92 15.69
CA THR A 489 19.39 33.77 14.65
C THR A 489 19.54 33.06 13.30
N THR A 490 19.66 31.74 13.31
CA THR A 490 19.96 30.89 12.15
C THR A 490 19.12 29.63 12.25
N SER A 491 17.87 29.70 11.78
CA SER A 491 16.92 28.58 11.85
C SER A 491 17.15 27.56 10.72
N PHE A 492 16.74 26.31 10.95
CA PHE A 492 16.67 25.30 9.89
C PHE A 492 15.47 25.56 8.98
N THR A 493 15.71 25.57 7.66
CA THR A 493 14.71 25.85 6.61
C THR A 493 14.72 24.81 5.49
N GLY A 494 15.40 23.68 5.72
CA GLY A 494 15.59 22.62 4.75
C GLY A 494 14.58 21.48 4.89
N VAL A 495 14.97 20.33 4.34
CA VAL A 495 14.23 19.07 4.47
C VAL A 495 15.05 18.08 5.29
N PHE A 496 14.43 17.43 6.27
CA PHE A 496 15.03 16.33 7.01
C PHE A 496 14.08 15.12 6.99
N ASP A 497 14.53 14.02 6.41
CA ASP A 497 13.76 12.80 6.26
C ASP A 497 14.40 11.64 7.03
N GLY A 498 13.68 11.07 7.99
CA GLY A 498 14.16 9.91 8.72
C GLY A 498 14.17 8.63 7.87
N LEU A 499 13.46 8.57 6.74
CA LEU A 499 13.35 7.38 5.86
C LEU A 499 13.06 6.05 6.61
N GLY A 500 12.32 6.13 7.73
CA GLY A 500 11.97 4.99 8.59
C GLY A 500 13.01 4.64 9.67
N HIS A 501 14.09 5.42 9.79
CA HIS A 501 15.13 5.29 10.81
C HIS A 501 14.83 6.07 12.10
N THR A 502 15.59 5.71 13.13
CA THR A 502 15.52 6.28 14.46
C THR A 502 16.84 6.91 14.91
N ILE A 503 16.73 7.92 15.78
CA ILE A 503 17.85 8.48 16.53
C ILE A 503 17.57 8.18 18.00
N SER A 504 18.46 7.43 18.65
CA SER A 504 18.29 6.96 20.04
C SER A 504 19.20 7.69 21.02
N GLY A 505 18.76 7.91 22.26
CA GLY A 505 19.61 8.41 23.34
C GLY A 505 20.09 9.86 23.18
N VAL A 506 19.36 10.72 22.46
CA VAL A 506 19.72 12.15 22.32
C VAL A 506 19.61 12.84 23.68
N ILE A 507 20.73 13.37 24.18
CA ILE A 507 20.80 14.10 25.44
C ILE A 507 21.11 15.57 25.16
N ILE A 508 20.29 16.48 25.71
CA ILE A 508 20.51 17.93 25.67
C ILE A 508 20.20 18.48 27.07
N ASN A 509 21.16 19.12 27.72
CA ASN A 509 21.03 19.59 29.10
C ASN A 509 21.42 21.07 29.19
N ARG A 510 20.49 21.95 28.81
CA ARG A 510 20.73 23.39 28.61
C ARG A 510 19.71 24.23 29.37
N PRO A 511 19.57 24.07 30.70
CA PRO A 511 18.46 24.63 31.51
C PRO A 511 18.36 26.17 31.55
N ALA A 512 19.30 26.89 30.95
CA ALA A 512 19.31 28.35 30.85
C ALA A 512 19.19 28.86 29.40
N LEU A 513 18.88 27.97 28.44
CA LEU A 513 18.68 28.32 27.04
C LEU A 513 17.27 27.99 26.58
N ASP A 514 16.76 28.85 25.72
CA ASP A 514 15.46 28.70 25.07
C ASP A 514 15.60 28.01 23.71
N ARG A 515 14.48 27.54 23.15
CA ARG A 515 14.41 26.90 21.83
C ARG A 515 15.29 25.66 21.74
N VAL A 516 14.99 24.69 22.59
CA VAL A 516 15.78 23.45 22.73
C VAL A 516 15.00 22.25 22.20
N GLY A 517 15.69 21.43 21.41
CA GLY A 517 15.25 20.16 20.83
C GLY A 517 16.35 19.63 19.91
N LEU A 518 16.12 18.52 19.19
CA LEU A 518 17.06 18.11 18.13
C LEU A 518 17.27 19.25 17.11
N PHE A 519 16.16 19.91 16.73
CA PHE A 519 16.16 21.21 16.08
C PHE A 519 15.77 22.29 17.10
N GLY A 520 16.59 23.32 17.26
CA GLY A 520 16.26 24.40 18.19
C GLY A 520 15.18 25.32 17.63
N SER A 521 15.42 25.85 16.42
CA SER A 521 14.53 26.79 15.75
C SER A 521 14.42 26.47 14.25
N THR A 522 13.21 26.47 13.71
CA THR A 522 12.93 26.17 12.30
C THR A 522 11.99 27.21 11.67
N VAL A 523 12.18 27.49 10.37
CA VAL A 523 11.34 28.38 9.55
C VAL A 523 11.01 27.66 8.24
N ASP A 524 9.72 27.44 8.00
CA ASP A 524 9.18 26.67 6.87
C ASP A 524 9.89 25.32 6.57
N PRO A 525 10.20 24.50 7.60
CA PRO A 525 10.88 23.23 7.38
C PRO A 525 9.96 22.18 6.76
N VAL A 526 10.55 21.12 6.20
CA VAL A 526 9.86 19.82 6.03
C VAL A 526 10.63 18.77 6.82
N ILE A 527 10.11 18.40 8.00
CA ILE A 527 10.69 17.34 8.83
C ILE A 527 9.73 16.15 8.81
N ARG A 528 10.18 14.98 8.37
CA ARG A 528 9.30 13.81 8.22
C ARG A 528 9.95 12.48 8.55
N ASN A 529 9.13 11.50 8.95
CA ASN A 529 9.54 10.11 9.22
C ASN A 529 10.61 9.97 10.32
N VAL A 530 10.72 10.93 11.25
CA VAL A 530 11.80 10.96 12.26
C VAL A 530 11.35 10.30 13.57
N GLY A 531 11.96 9.18 13.93
CA GLY A 531 11.77 8.57 15.24
C GLY A 531 12.86 8.95 16.24
N LEU A 532 12.51 9.70 17.29
CA LEU A 532 13.42 9.94 18.43
C LEU A 532 13.07 8.98 19.57
N SER A 533 14.04 8.18 20.02
CA SER A 533 13.84 7.21 21.10
C SER A 533 14.74 7.49 22.30
N SER A 534 14.20 7.37 23.51
CA SER A 534 14.94 7.55 24.77
C SER A 534 15.69 8.88 24.87
N VAL A 535 15.07 9.98 24.45
CA VAL A 535 15.64 11.33 24.60
C VAL A 535 15.68 11.76 26.07
N ASN A 536 16.62 12.65 26.41
CA ASN A 536 16.61 13.38 27.67
C ASN A 536 16.97 14.85 27.38
N ILE A 537 15.94 15.69 27.29
CA ILE A 537 16.06 17.07 26.82
C ILE A 537 15.60 18.02 27.93
N THR A 538 16.48 18.94 28.33
CA THR A 538 16.24 19.96 29.36
C THR A 538 16.60 21.35 28.82
N GLY A 539 15.72 22.33 28.98
CA GLY A 539 15.98 23.74 28.70
C GLY A 539 15.09 24.71 29.50
N ASN A 540 15.03 25.97 29.09
CA ASN A 540 14.19 27.00 29.71
C ASN A 540 12.84 27.17 28.98
N ASP A 541 12.76 28.04 27.96
CA ASP A 541 11.53 28.29 27.18
C ASP A 541 11.54 27.59 25.81
N LEU A 542 10.36 27.29 25.24
CA LEU A 542 10.16 26.74 23.89
C LEU A 542 10.91 25.40 23.69
N ILE A 543 10.54 24.40 24.49
CA ILE A 543 11.26 23.13 24.59
C ILE A 543 10.46 22.00 23.92
N GLY A 544 11.09 21.26 23.00
CA GLY A 544 10.49 20.13 22.31
C GLY A 544 11.45 18.97 22.14
N GLY A 545 10.95 17.73 22.12
CA GLY A 545 11.79 16.57 21.84
C GLY A 545 12.47 16.65 20.46
N LEU A 546 11.70 16.99 19.43
CA LEU A 546 12.17 17.13 18.05
C LEU A 546 12.43 18.59 17.67
N VAL A 547 11.53 19.52 17.99
CA VAL A 547 11.67 20.94 17.63
C VAL A 547 11.34 21.87 18.79
N GLY A 548 12.25 22.77 19.17
CA GLY A 548 11.94 23.81 20.17
C GLY A 548 10.90 24.82 19.68
N PHE A 549 11.22 25.57 18.62
CA PHE A 549 10.33 26.55 18.01
C PHE A 549 10.17 26.32 16.50
N LYS A 550 8.91 26.17 16.02
CA LYS A 550 8.57 25.98 14.61
C LYS A 550 7.70 27.09 14.05
N TYR A 551 8.26 27.88 13.14
CA TYR A 551 7.52 28.88 12.36
C TYR A 551 7.15 28.32 10.98
N GLY A 552 5.86 28.15 10.68
CA GLY A 552 5.42 27.61 9.39
C GLY A 552 5.83 26.14 9.14
N GLY A 553 5.85 25.74 7.87
CA GLY A 553 6.22 24.40 7.39
C GLY A 553 5.48 23.22 8.03
N ASP A 554 6.08 22.02 7.94
CA ASP A 554 5.47 20.73 8.29
C ASP A 554 6.39 19.86 9.16
N VAL A 555 5.79 19.18 10.16
CA VAL A 555 6.35 18.01 10.86
C VAL A 555 5.38 16.85 10.65
N SER A 556 5.82 15.73 10.07
CA SER A 556 4.94 14.59 9.80
C SER A 556 5.55 13.22 10.08
N ASN A 557 4.72 12.20 10.35
CA ASN A 557 5.16 10.81 10.59
C ASN A 557 6.29 10.68 11.62
N SER A 558 6.36 11.59 12.61
CA SER A 558 7.51 11.76 13.48
C SER A 558 7.14 11.60 14.95
N TYR A 559 8.08 11.15 15.78
CA TYR A 559 7.80 10.88 17.19
C TYR A 559 8.96 11.11 18.15
N ALA A 560 8.63 11.23 19.44
CA ALA A 560 9.60 11.32 20.53
C ALA A 560 9.20 10.47 21.74
N THR A 561 10.16 9.72 22.28
CA THR A 561 10.04 8.94 23.53
C THR A 561 11.19 9.30 24.47
N GLY A 562 10.99 9.21 25.79
CA GLY A 562 12.00 9.58 26.80
C GLY A 562 11.50 10.62 27.80
N GLN A 563 12.30 11.66 28.06
CA GLN A 563 11.97 12.77 28.96
C GLN A 563 12.26 14.13 28.32
N VAL A 564 11.34 15.08 28.50
CA VAL A 564 11.48 16.48 28.10
C VAL A 564 11.13 17.37 29.30
N ALA A 565 12.00 18.33 29.61
CA ALA A 565 11.87 19.25 30.75
C ALA A 565 12.11 20.70 30.34
N GLY A 566 11.18 21.59 30.66
CA GLY A 566 11.33 23.04 30.51
C GLY A 566 11.19 23.78 31.85
N GLY A 567 12.07 24.75 32.08
CA GLY A 567 12.02 25.60 33.28
C GLY A 567 10.96 26.70 33.23
N GLY A 568 10.59 27.15 32.03
CA GLY A 568 9.69 28.29 31.81
C GLY A 568 8.53 27.98 30.85
N ASP A 569 8.43 28.77 29.80
CA ASP A 569 7.24 28.81 28.92
C ASP A 569 7.33 27.79 27.77
N TYR A 570 6.22 27.09 27.52
CA TYR A 570 5.94 26.25 26.36
C TYR A 570 6.86 25.02 26.20
N THR A 571 6.53 23.96 26.93
CA THR A 571 7.20 22.65 26.85
C THR A 571 6.28 21.63 26.17
N GLY A 572 6.74 20.99 25.11
CA GLY A 572 6.04 19.91 24.41
C GLY A 572 6.86 18.63 24.31
N GLY A 573 6.24 17.46 24.35
CA GLY A 573 6.97 16.19 24.17
C GLY A 573 7.62 16.03 22.79
N LEU A 574 7.03 16.62 21.74
CA LEU A 574 7.58 16.63 20.38
C LEU A 574 7.98 18.05 19.92
N VAL A 575 7.12 19.05 20.13
CA VAL A 575 7.34 20.43 19.65
C VAL A 575 7.06 21.44 20.78
N GLY A 576 7.99 22.35 21.08
CA GLY A 576 7.75 23.40 22.08
C GLY A 576 6.65 24.37 21.65
N ALA A 577 6.82 25.03 20.50
CA ALA A 577 5.78 25.85 19.87
C ALA A 577 5.61 25.58 18.37
N ASN A 578 4.37 25.48 17.91
CA ASN A 578 3.97 25.20 16.53
C ASN A 578 3.18 26.35 15.89
N MET A 579 3.69 26.89 14.77
CA MET A 579 2.97 27.83 13.89
C MET A 579 2.81 27.31 12.45
N GLY A 580 2.87 25.99 12.24
CA GLY A 580 2.61 25.33 10.95
C GLY A 580 1.83 24.02 11.16
N SER A 581 2.07 22.99 10.34
CA SER A 581 1.42 21.69 10.55
C SER A 581 2.27 20.73 11.41
N VAL A 582 1.58 19.94 12.25
CA VAL A 582 2.06 18.70 12.86
C VAL A 582 1.03 17.62 12.52
N SER A 583 1.43 16.58 11.79
CA SER A 583 0.51 15.54 11.28
C SER A 583 1.02 14.11 11.45
N ASN A 584 0.13 13.14 11.68
CA ASN A 584 0.49 11.73 11.82
C ASN A 584 1.67 11.50 12.78
N SER A 585 1.72 12.25 13.89
CA SER A 585 2.92 12.37 14.74
C SER A 585 2.56 12.15 16.21
N TYR A 586 3.50 11.68 17.03
CA TYR A 586 3.17 11.31 18.39
C TYR A 586 4.29 11.50 19.43
N ALA A 587 3.91 11.58 20.70
CA ALA A 587 4.86 11.64 21.80
C ALA A 587 4.48 10.67 22.92
N THR A 588 5.46 9.87 23.34
CA THR A 588 5.34 9.00 24.53
C THR A 588 6.30 9.43 25.65
N ALA A 589 7.05 10.52 25.42
CA ALA A 589 7.95 11.11 26.41
C ALA A 589 7.19 11.66 27.62
N SER A 590 7.77 11.53 28.80
CA SER A 590 7.31 12.26 29.99
C SER A 590 7.71 13.73 29.88
N VAL A 591 6.77 14.63 30.09
CA VAL A 591 6.93 16.08 29.93
C VAL A 591 6.77 16.77 31.28
N ASN A 592 7.76 17.57 31.68
CA ASN A 592 7.71 18.43 32.85
C ASN A 592 7.90 19.89 32.40
N GLY A 593 7.04 20.82 32.80
CA GLY A 593 7.13 22.21 32.32
C GLY A 593 6.52 23.26 33.25
N GLY A 594 6.74 24.52 32.88
CA GLY A 594 6.13 25.69 33.51
C GLY A 594 4.75 26.00 32.90
N LEU A 595 4.67 27.13 32.20
CA LEU A 595 3.49 27.60 31.50
C LEU A 595 3.35 26.86 30.15
N GLY A 596 2.14 26.51 29.74
CA GLY A 596 1.88 25.90 28.43
C GLY A 596 2.57 24.54 28.24
N THR A 597 2.36 23.62 29.19
CA THR A 597 2.98 22.29 29.15
C THR A 597 2.06 21.28 28.45
N GLY A 598 2.52 20.66 27.36
CA GLY A 598 1.74 19.73 26.53
C GLY A 598 2.45 18.39 26.26
N GLY A 599 1.69 17.29 26.23
CA GLY A 599 2.28 15.97 25.93
C GLY A 599 2.87 15.85 24.53
N LEU A 600 2.29 16.52 23.52
CA LEU A 600 2.83 16.61 22.16
C LEU A 600 3.39 18.01 21.86
N VAL A 601 2.60 19.05 22.12
CA VAL A 601 2.93 20.45 21.77
C VAL A 601 2.72 21.39 22.95
N GLY A 602 3.71 22.22 23.30
CA GLY A 602 3.54 23.21 24.37
C GLY A 602 2.53 24.30 23.99
N TYR A 603 2.79 24.97 22.87
CA TYR A 603 1.93 26.02 22.31
C TYR A 603 1.60 25.81 20.83
N ASN A 604 0.32 25.83 20.47
CA ASN A 604 -0.13 25.64 19.09
C ASN A 604 -0.89 26.86 18.56
N ILE A 605 -0.38 27.49 17.51
CA ILE A 605 -1.12 28.44 16.65
C ILE A 605 -1.52 27.77 15.31
N GLY A 606 -0.76 26.75 14.90
CA GLY A 606 -0.98 26.02 13.64
C GLY A 606 -2.01 24.89 13.73
N SER A 607 -1.82 23.86 12.90
CA SER A 607 -2.69 22.68 12.84
C SER A 607 -2.02 21.44 13.44
N ILE A 608 -2.78 20.67 14.23
CA ILE A 608 -2.41 19.35 14.73
C ILE A 608 -3.44 18.35 14.23
N ILE A 609 -3.01 17.34 13.45
CA ILE A 609 -3.90 16.43 12.72
C ILE A 609 -3.43 14.98 12.91
N ASN A 610 -4.35 14.03 13.12
CA ASN A 610 -4.02 12.60 13.23
C ASN A 610 -2.88 12.31 14.23
N SER A 611 -2.81 13.02 15.36
CA SER A 611 -1.62 13.04 16.22
C SER A 611 -1.97 12.73 17.67
N TYR A 612 -1.03 12.17 18.44
CA TYR A 612 -1.37 11.70 19.78
C TYR A 612 -0.26 11.78 20.83
N ALA A 613 -0.63 11.75 22.10
CA ALA A 613 0.30 11.73 23.22
C ALA A 613 -0.09 10.71 24.30
N THR A 614 0.88 9.94 24.80
CA THR A 614 0.64 8.90 25.82
C THR A 614 1.53 9.02 27.05
N GLY A 615 2.57 9.87 27.01
CA GLY A 615 3.46 10.11 28.15
C GLY A 615 2.81 10.96 29.24
N GLN A 616 3.33 10.84 30.48
CA GLN A 616 2.86 11.67 31.61
C GLN A 616 3.23 13.14 31.41
N VAL A 617 2.29 14.04 31.67
CA VAL A 617 2.48 15.50 31.59
C VAL A 617 2.34 16.11 32.99
N VAL A 618 3.35 16.85 33.43
CA VAL A 618 3.37 17.59 34.71
C VAL A 618 3.67 19.06 34.43
N GLY A 619 2.69 19.93 34.67
CA GLY A 619 2.84 21.38 34.51
C GLY A 619 2.74 22.11 35.84
N SER A 620 3.63 23.07 36.09
CA SER A 620 3.69 23.82 37.36
C SER A 620 2.96 25.17 37.31
N SER A 621 2.52 25.64 36.13
CA SER A 621 1.85 26.92 35.95
C SER A 621 0.67 26.81 34.95
N PHE A 622 0.30 27.93 34.31
CA PHE A 622 -0.89 28.06 33.47
C PHE A 622 -0.86 27.16 32.22
N GLY A 623 -1.88 26.32 32.04
CA GLY A 623 -2.14 25.60 30.79
C GLY A 623 -1.37 24.29 30.67
N THR A 624 -1.85 23.25 31.35
CA THR A 624 -1.28 21.89 31.30
C THR A 624 -2.22 20.95 30.55
N GLY A 625 -1.78 20.36 29.43
CA GLY A 625 -2.63 19.51 28.59
C GLY A 625 -2.01 18.19 28.17
N GLY A 626 -2.81 17.12 28.12
CA GLY A 626 -2.30 15.79 27.73
C GLY A 626 -1.78 15.72 26.29
N LEU A 627 -2.32 16.53 25.36
CA LEU A 627 -1.79 16.72 24.00
C LEU A 627 -1.15 18.11 23.84
N VAL A 628 -1.88 19.18 24.21
CA VAL A 628 -1.46 20.58 23.98
C VAL A 628 -1.58 21.43 25.23
N GLY A 629 -0.52 22.15 25.61
CA GLY A 629 -0.56 23.05 26.77
C GLY A 629 -1.48 24.25 26.54
N ASN A 630 -1.20 25.03 25.49
CA ASN A 630 -1.99 26.19 25.06
C ASN A 630 -2.33 26.08 23.56
N ASN A 631 -3.60 26.20 23.19
CA ASN A 631 -4.05 26.14 21.80
C ASN A 631 -4.72 27.45 21.37
N GLN A 632 -4.29 28.00 20.22
CA GLN A 632 -4.93 29.07 19.47
C GLN A 632 -5.21 28.67 18.00
N GLY A 633 -4.79 27.47 17.59
CA GLY A 633 -4.99 26.91 16.26
C GLY A 633 -6.07 25.82 16.22
N SER A 634 -5.90 24.88 15.29
CA SER A 634 -6.81 23.74 15.10
C SER A 634 -6.20 22.41 15.55
N ILE A 635 -7.03 21.58 16.17
CA ILE A 635 -6.71 20.20 16.55
C ILE A 635 -7.79 19.29 15.97
N SER A 636 -7.43 18.31 15.16
CA SER A 636 -8.38 17.34 14.60
C SER A 636 -7.85 15.90 14.62
N ASN A 637 -8.76 14.94 14.73
CA ASN A 637 -8.45 13.50 14.72
C ASN A 637 -7.30 13.13 15.68
N SER A 638 -7.25 13.74 16.86
CA SER A 638 -6.08 13.65 17.74
C SER A 638 -6.47 13.24 19.17
N TYR A 639 -5.57 12.59 19.90
CA TYR A 639 -5.92 12.06 21.23
C TYR A 639 -4.80 12.08 22.27
N ALA A 640 -5.19 12.01 23.54
CA ALA A 640 -4.26 11.87 24.66
C ALA A 640 -4.69 10.77 25.64
N THR A 641 -3.73 9.95 26.08
CA THR A 641 -3.96 8.88 27.07
C THR A 641 -3.05 8.98 28.30
N GLY A 642 -2.07 9.87 28.28
CA GLY A 642 -1.14 10.08 29.39
C GLY A 642 -1.80 10.74 30.60
N MET A 643 -1.30 10.43 31.80
CA MET A 643 -1.71 11.13 33.03
C MET A 643 -1.29 12.60 32.97
N VAL A 644 -2.20 13.50 33.36
CA VAL A 644 -1.97 14.95 33.42
C VAL A 644 -2.03 15.42 34.86
N HIS A 645 -1.00 16.15 35.31
CA HIS A 645 -0.97 16.79 36.62
C HIS A 645 -0.61 18.28 36.48
N GLY A 646 -1.50 19.18 36.92
CA GLY A 646 -1.28 20.64 36.83
C GLY A 646 -1.30 21.36 38.18
N GLY A 647 -0.38 22.32 38.34
CA GLY A 647 -0.14 23.03 39.60
C GLY A 647 -1.08 24.20 39.91
N ASP A 648 -1.61 24.93 38.91
CA ASP A 648 -2.23 26.25 39.14
C ASP A 648 -3.50 26.53 38.30
N HIS A 649 -3.36 26.73 36.98
CA HIS A 649 -4.49 27.03 36.07
C HIS A 649 -4.22 26.39 34.70
N ALA A 650 -5.16 26.53 33.76
CA ALA A 650 -6.08 25.44 33.45
C ALA A 650 -5.44 24.09 33.03
N VAL A 651 -6.12 22.99 33.39
CA VAL A 651 -5.64 21.62 33.20
C VAL A 651 -6.66 20.79 32.43
N GLY A 652 -6.23 20.15 31.34
CA GLY A 652 -7.13 19.35 30.50
C GLY A 652 -6.51 18.03 30.03
N GLY A 653 -7.35 16.99 29.90
CA GLY A 653 -6.89 15.69 29.41
C GLY A 653 -6.37 15.71 27.96
N LEU A 654 -6.87 16.61 27.11
CA LEU A 654 -6.34 16.89 25.77
C LEU A 654 -5.64 18.26 25.73
N VAL A 655 -6.31 19.33 26.17
CA VAL A 655 -5.79 20.71 26.06
C VAL A 655 -5.89 21.46 27.39
N GLY A 656 -4.81 22.09 27.84
CA GLY A 656 -4.81 22.90 29.06
C GLY A 656 -5.74 24.12 28.93
N ALA A 657 -5.36 25.05 28.04
CA ALA A 657 -6.17 26.22 27.68
C ALA A 657 -6.33 26.34 26.16
N SER A 658 -7.57 26.49 25.68
CA SER A 658 -7.91 26.79 24.29
C SER A 658 -8.37 28.25 24.19
N LEU A 659 -7.49 29.10 23.68
CA LEU A 659 -7.61 30.55 23.64
C LEU A 659 -8.03 31.03 22.25
N GLY A 660 -8.59 32.24 22.15
CA GLY A 660 -8.99 32.84 20.88
C GLY A 660 -10.05 32.03 20.11
N THR A 661 -10.06 32.15 18.78
CA THR A 661 -10.99 31.43 17.90
C THR A 661 -10.45 30.06 17.48
N SER A 662 -9.93 29.28 18.43
CA SER A 662 -9.39 27.94 18.20
C SER A 662 -10.48 26.88 17.96
N SER A 663 -10.09 25.72 17.43
CA SER A 663 -11.00 24.59 17.20
C SER A 663 -10.41 23.24 17.61
N ILE A 664 -11.29 22.36 18.10
CA ILE A 664 -10.99 20.97 18.47
C ILE A 664 -12.10 20.10 17.86
N SER A 665 -11.76 19.14 17.01
CA SER A 665 -12.73 18.24 16.40
C SER A 665 -12.26 16.79 16.36
N ASN A 666 -13.20 15.83 16.40
CA ASN A 666 -12.91 14.40 16.28
C ASN A 666 -11.78 13.94 17.23
N SER A 667 -11.73 14.44 18.47
CA SER A 667 -10.57 14.31 19.35
C SER A 667 -10.96 13.84 20.75
N TYR A 668 -10.07 13.12 21.44
CA TYR A 668 -10.46 12.50 22.72
C TYR A 668 -9.34 12.40 23.76
N ALA A 669 -9.75 12.28 25.03
CA ALA A 669 -8.83 12.10 26.15
C ALA A 669 -9.28 10.93 27.06
N THR A 670 -8.32 10.07 27.43
CA THR A 670 -8.57 8.92 28.34
C THR A 670 -7.68 8.90 29.58
N GLY A 671 -6.65 9.73 29.62
CA GLY A 671 -5.74 9.84 30.76
C GLY A 671 -6.38 10.48 31.99
N GLN A 672 -5.92 10.10 33.18
CA GLN A 672 -6.35 10.73 34.42
C GLN A 672 -5.86 12.18 34.48
N VAL A 673 -6.76 13.11 34.79
CA VAL A 673 -6.49 14.55 34.93
C VAL A 673 -6.58 14.93 36.40
N SER A 674 -5.51 15.50 36.93
CA SER A 674 -5.40 15.88 38.35
C SER A 674 -4.75 17.24 38.52
N GLY A 675 -5.02 17.92 39.62
CA GLY A 675 -4.29 19.13 39.97
C GLY A 675 -4.82 19.88 41.19
N ALA A 676 -4.00 20.81 41.69
CA ALA A 676 -4.47 21.86 42.59
C ALA A 676 -5.24 22.97 41.85
N ALA A 677 -5.39 22.82 40.53
CA ALA A 677 -5.73 23.89 39.63
C ALA A 677 -7.20 24.33 39.67
N ASN A 678 -7.42 25.60 39.33
CA ASN A 678 -8.74 26.23 39.37
C ASN A 678 -9.71 25.77 38.29
N ASP A 679 -9.22 25.32 37.14
CA ASP A 679 -10.05 24.85 36.03
C ASP A 679 -9.52 23.50 35.54
N VAL A 680 -10.30 22.43 35.75
CA VAL A 680 -9.92 21.05 35.43
C VAL A 680 -11.01 20.40 34.58
N GLY A 681 -10.68 19.98 33.35
CA GLY A 681 -11.60 19.28 32.46
C GLY A 681 -11.04 17.96 31.94
N GLY A 682 -11.89 16.94 31.80
CA GLY A 682 -11.48 15.66 31.22
C GLY A 682 -10.97 15.77 29.78
N LEU A 683 -11.41 16.77 29.00
CA LEU A 683 -10.88 17.09 27.67
C LEU A 683 -10.11 18.44 27.68
N VAL A 684 -10.75 19.52 28.15
CA VAL A 684 -10.19 20.88 28.09
C VAL A 684 -10.32 21.57 29.44
N GLY A 685 -9.24 22.16 29.97
CA GLY A 685 -9.33 22.95 31.20
C GLY A 685 -10.16 24.22 30.98
N GLU A 686 -9.67 25.09 30.12
CA GLU A 686 -10.28 26.38 29.77
C GLU A 686 -10.56 26.48 28.26
N SER A 687 -11.75 26.93 27.87
CA SER A 687 -12.17 27.00 26.46
C SER A 687 -12.83 28.31 26.03
N TYR A 688 -12.25 28.91 25.00
CA TYR A 688 -12.88 29.87 24.08
C TYR A 688 -13.31 29.23 22.74
N ALA A 689 -12.95 27.96 22.54
CA ALA A 689 -12.93 27.26 21.25
C ALA A 689 -14.28 26.70 20.79
N THR A 690 -14.36 26.38 19.50
CA THR A 690 -15.36 25.44 18.97
C THR A 690 -14.87 24.01 19.19
N ILE A 691 -15.58 23.23 20.00
CA ILE A 691 -15.34 21.82 20.28
C ILE A 691 -16.47 21.01 19.64
N SER A 692 -16.14 20.07 18.75
CA SER A 692 -17.11 19.17 18.14
C SER A 692 -16.62 17.72 18.11
N ASN A 693 -17.55 16.76 18.05
CA ASN A 693 -17.23 15.33 17.88
C ASN A 693 -16.10 14.86 18.83
N SER A 694 -16.14 15.22 20.11
CA SER A 694 -15.01 15.02 21.02
C SER A 694 -15.45 14.41 22.34
N TYR A 695 -14.59 13.61 22.99
CA TYR A 695 -14.99 12.92 24.21
C TYR A 695 -13.89 12.71 25.25
N ALA A 696 -14.31 12.54 26.50
CA ALA A 696 -13.41 12.25 27.62
C ALA A 696 -13.88 11.04 28.45
N THR A 697 -12.96 10.13 28.73
CA THR A 697 -13.21 8.94 29.58
C THR A 697 -12.30 8.88 30.81
N GLY A 698 -11.24 9.68 30.84
CA GLY A 698 -10.34 9.79 31.98
C GLY A 698 -11.02 10.48 33.16
N GLN A 699 -10.67 10.06 34.38
CA GLN A 699 -11.11 10.74 35.60
C GLN A 699 -10.59 12.18 35.64
N ALA A 700 -11.47 13.14 35.96
CA ALA A 700 -11.12 14.52 36.24
C ALA A 700 -11.19 14.76 37.76
N SER A 701 -10.12 15.28 38.37
CA SER A 701 -10.07 15.54 39.81
C SER A 701 -9.33 16.84 40.12
N GLY A 702 -9.98 17.78 40.81
CA GLY A 702 -9.41 19.09 41.11
C GLY A 702 -9.85 19.63 42.47
N SER A 703 -8.93 20.29 43.17
CA SER A 703 -9.24 21.00 44.42
C SER A 703 -9.58 22.49 44.23
N GLY A 704 -9.43 23.02 43.01
CA GLY A 704 -9.75 24.40 42.66
C GLY A 704 -11.24 24.60 42.33
N ILE A 705 -11.56 25.63 41.54
CA ILE A 705 -12.92 26.19 41.44
C ILE A 705 -13.85 25.39 40.52
N ASN A 706 -13.46 25.07 39.29
CA ASN A 706 -14.31 24.47 38.27
C ASN A 706 -13.75 23.11 37.83
N VAL A 707 -14.53 22.03 38.02
CA VAL A 707 -14.09 20.67 37.66
C VAL A 707 -15.18 19.95 36.87
N ALA A 708 -14.82 19.34 35.74
CA ALA A 708 -15.81 18.73 34.86
C ALA A 708 -15.33 17.55 34.01
N GLY A 709 -16.29 16.75 33.55
CA GLY A 709 -16.03 15.59 32.71
C GLY A 709 -15.49 15.92 31.32
N LEU A 710 -15.88 17.05 30.69
CA LEU A 710 -15.36 17.49 29.39
C LEU A 710 -14.59 18.80 29.50
N VAL A 711 -15.24 19.89 29.93
CA VAL A 711 -14.66 21.25 29.92
C VAL A 711 -14.78 21.89 31.31
N GLY A 712 -13.65 22.23 31.93
CA GLY A 712 -13.64 22.89 33.24
C GLY A 712 -14.41 24.21 33.20
N ILE A 713 -14.02 25.10 32.28
CA ILE A 713 -14.69 26.36 32.00
C ILE A 713 -14.83 26.68 30.51
N GLN A 714 -16.01 27.19 30.12
CA GLN A 714 -16.30 27.76 28.81
C GLN A 714 -16.57 29.27 28.91
N TYR A 715 -15.75 30.09 28.23
CA TYR A 715 -15.95 31.53 28.11
C TYR A 715 -16.70 31.93 26.83
N SER A 716 -16.47 31.21 25.73
CA SER A 716 -17.11 31.46 24.44
C SER A 716 -17.15 30.19 23.56
N GLY A 717 -17.34 30.34 22.25
CA GLY A 717 -17.35 29.23 21.31
C GLY A 717 -18.59 28.36 21.45
N SER A 718 -18.46 27.09 21.06
CA SER A 718 -19.56 26.12 21.11
C SER A 718 -19.05 24.71 21.39
N ILE A 719 -19.83 23.92 22.12
CA ILE A 719 -19.60 22.49 22.35
C ILE A 719 -20.74 21.72 21.69
N SER A 720 -20.43 20.82 20.75
CA SER A 720 -21.45 20.01 20.06
C SER A 720 -21.04 18.56 19.82
N GLN A 721 -22.03 17.66 19.76
CA GLN A 721 -21.84 16.22 19.52
C GLN A 721 -20.66 15.64 20.31
N SER A 722 -20.58 15.97 21.62
CA SER A 722 -19.43 15.65 22.47
C SER A 722 -19.90 15.01 23.78
N TYR A 723 -19.07 14.16 24.40
CA TYR A 723 -19.49 13.44 25.61
C TYR A 723 -18.42 13.20 26.67
N ALA A 724 -18.85 12.99 27.92
CA ALA A 724 -17.98 12.61 29.03
C ALA A 724 -18.51 11.41 29.83
N ILE A 725 -17.63 10.47 30.17
CA ILE A 725 -17.94 9.29 31.03
C ILE A 725 -16.93 9.06 32.17
N GLY A 726 -15.87 9.85 32.26
CA GLY A 726 -14.89 9.74 33.34
C GLY A 726 -15.42 10.28 34.67
N ALA A 727 -15.04 9.66 35.79
CA ALA A 727 -15.41 10.12 37.13
C ALA A 727 -14.98 11.58 37.37
N VAL A 728 -15.87 12.40 37.95
CA VAL A 728 -15.62 13.84 38.20
C VAL A 728 -15.61 14.10 39.70
N ASN A 729 -14.42 14.44 40.24
CA ASN A 729 -14.23 14.77 41.65
C ASN A 729 -13.85 16.25 41.80
N GLY A 730 -14.85 17.09 42.04
CA GLY A 730 -14.65 18.53 42.29
C GLY A 730 -14.42 18.89 43.77
N PRO A 731 -14.30 20.18 44.08
CA PRO A 731 -14.06 20.68 45.43
C PRO A 731 -15.26 20.47 46.36
N ASN A 732 -14.99 20.18 47.64
CA ASN A 732 -16.03 19.95 48.66
C ASN A 732 -16.86 21.19 49.03
N ALA A 733 -16.44 22.41 48.66
CA ALA A 733 -17.18 23.64 48.93
C ALA A 733 -16.79 24.78 47.97
N GLY A 734 -17.79 25.56 47.51
CA GLY A 734 -17.59 26.86 46.86
C GLY A 734 -17.26 26.85 45.36
N GLY A 735 -16.97 25.70 44.76
CA GLY A 735 -16.71 25.55 43.32
C GLY A 735 -17.86 24.91 42.53
N SER A 736 -17.73 24.93 41.20
CA SER A 736 -18.68 24.33 40.26
C SER A 736 -18.19 22.96 39.78
N THR A 737 -18.95 21.90 40.06
CA THR A 737 -18.68 20.55 39.54
C THR A 737 -19.76 20.17 38.55
N GLY A 738 -19.38 19.73 37.34
CA GLY A 738 -20.33 19.43 36.26
C GLY A 738 -20.00 18.15 35.51
N GLY A 739 -21.02 17.38 35.13
CA GLY A 739 -20.83 16.14 34.38
C GLY A 739 -20.20 16.35 32.99
N LEU A 740 -20.52 17.45 32.32
CA LEU A 740 -19.93 17.84 31.03
C LEU A 740 -19.11 19.13 31.15
N VAL A 741 -19.74 20.21 31.63
CA VAL A 741 -19.15 21.56 31.77
C VAL A 741 -19.30 22.05 33.20
N GLY A 742 -18.20 22.52 33.80
CA GLY A 742 -18.17 23.02 35.18
C GLY A 742 -18.80 24.40 35.27
N ARG A 743 -18.22 25.38 34.57
CA ARG A 743 -18.70 26.76 34.48
C ARG A 743 -18.85 27.23 33.03
N GLN A 744 -19.91 27.97 32.74
CA GLN A 744 -20.13 28.62 31.45
C GLN A 744 -20.41 30.11 31.68
N ASP A 745 -19.52 30.96 31.18
CA ASP A 745 -19.68 32.42 31.18
C ASP A 745 -20.23 32.94 29.83
N GLY A 746 -20.17 32.10 28.79
CA GLY A 746 -20.68 32.39 27.45
C GLY A 746 -20.53 31.21 26.49
N GLY A 747 -20.90 31.42 25.23
CA GLY A 747 -20.93 30.36 24.20
C GLY A 747 -22.21 29.51 24.25
N THR A 748 -22.17 28.34 23.60
CA THR A 748 -23.28 27.38 23.60
C THR A 748 -22.82 25.94 23.86
N VAL A 749 -23.74 25.10 24.33
CA VAL A 749 -23.59 23.63 24.42
C VAL A 749 -24.87 23.01 23.85
N SER A 750 -24.74 22.06 22.92
CA SER A 750 -25.89 21.43 22.26
C SER A 750 -25.60 20.00 21.79
N SER A 751 -26.59 19.12 21.92
CA SER A 751 -26.46 17.70 21.54
C SER A 751 -25.22 17.06 22.18
N SER A 752 -24.97 17.34 23.45
CA SER A 752 -23.74 16.91 24.15
C SER A 752 -24.06 16.40 25.55
N TYR A 753 -23.52 15.24 25.89
CA TYR A 753 -24.04 14.39 26.97
C TYR A 753 -22.96 13.91 27.93
N TRP A 754 -23.33 13.63 29.17
CA TRP A 754 -22.45 12.97 30.12
C TRP A 754 -23.14 11.78 30.76
N ASN A 755 -22.38 10.79 31.20
CA ASN A 755 -22.93 9.64 31.90
C ASN A 755 -23.09 9.96 33.38
N THR A 756 -24.33 10.07 33.84
CA THR A 756 -24.66 10.49 35.21
C THR A 756 -24.13 9.54 36.29
N GLU A 757 -24.07 8.24 35.97
CA GLU A 757 -23.64 7.18 36.89
C GLU A 757 -22.11 7.12 37.01
N THR A 758 -21.38 7.16 35.89
CA THR A 758 -19.91 7.02 35.88
C THR A 758 -19.17 8.33 36.15
N THR A 759 -19.73 9.47 35.77
CA THR A 759 -19.21 10.79 36.22
C THR A 759 -19.51 11.06 37.70
N GLY A 760 -20.58 10.44 38.23
CA GLY A 760 -21.15 10.75 39.55
C GLY A 760 -21.94 12.07 39.61
N GLN A 761 -22.20 12.72 38.47
CA GLN A 761 -22.79 14.05 38.40
C GLN A 761 -24.19 14.02 37.78
N ASN A 762 -25.20 14.47 38.53
CA ASN A 762 -26.57 14.60 38.04
C ASN A 762 -26.80 15.87 37.19
N TYR A 763 -25.85 16.81 37.18
CA TYR A 763 -26.01 18.14 36.58
C TYR A 763 -24.77 18.57 35.79
N SER A 764 -24.97 19.49 34.86
CA SER A 764 -23.91 20.20 34.13
C SER A 764 -24.35 21.64 33.88
N THR A 765 -23.44 22.60 33.96
CA THR A 765 -23.73 24.00 33.65
C THR A 765 -23.89 24.19 32.13
N GLY A 766 -24.76 25.11 31.70
CA GLY A 766 -24.74 25.66 30.34
C GLY A 766 -25.29 24.78 29.21
N SER A 767 -25.73 23.55 29.49
CA SER A 767 -26.32 22.64 28.49
C SER A 767 -27.84 22.76 28.44
N ALA A 768 -28.39 22.84 27.23
CA ALA A 768 -29.82 22.67 26.98
C ALA A 768 -30.27 21.21 27.21
N ASP A 769 -29.34 20.25 27.07
CA ASP A 769 -29.51 18.82 27.32
C ASP A 769 -29.39 18.52 28.82
N SER A 770 -30.19 19.19 29.64
CA SER A 770 -30.02 19.30 31.11
C SER A 770 -30.10 18.00 31.93
N PHE A 771 -30.37 16.87 31.29
CA PHE A 771 -30.40 15.53 31.89
C PHE A 771 -29.39 14.65 31.15
N GLY A 772 -28.24 14.37 31.78
CA GLY A 772 -27.26 13.44 31.26
C GLY A 772 -27.82 12.02 31.14
N LEU A 773 -27.16 11.19 30.35
CA LEU A 773 -27.60 9.83 30.05
C LEU A 773 -27.18 8.86 31.17
N SER A 774 -27.91 7.76 31.35
CA SER A 774 -27.46 6.59 32.11
C SER A 774 -26.42 5.78 31.34
N SER A 775 -25.75 4.81 31.98
CA SER A 775 -24.83 3.92 31.27
C SER A 775 -25.54 3.05 30.23
N ALA A 776 -26.82 2.72 30.41
CA ALA A 776 -27.59 1.96 29.44
C ALA A 776 -27.93 2.80 28.18
N GLU A 777 -28.30 4.06 28.36
CA GLU A 777 -28.58 5.00 27.26
C GLU A 777 -27.32 5.37 26.49
N MET A 778 -26.16 5.47 27.15
CA MET A 778 -24.87 5.66 26.47
C MET A 778 -24.51 4.56 25.48
N LEU A 779 -25.10 3.35 25.58
CA LEU A 779 -24.88 2.23 24.68
C LEU A 779 -25.93 2.11 23.56
N ASN A 780 -26.88 3.07 23.48
CA ASN A 780 -28.02 3.04 22.58
C ASN A 780 -27.97 4.22 21.58
N ALA A 781 -28.02 3.94 20.29
CA ALA A 781 -27.89 4.96 19.25
C ALA A 781 -29.04 5.99 19.26
N SER A 782 -30.24 5.58 19.70
CA SER A 782 -31.41 6.47 19.74
C SER A 782 -31.29 7.58 20.79
N SER A 783 -30.46 7.40 21.81
CA SER A 783 -30.15 8.43 22.82
C SER A 783 -29.30 9.58 22.27
N PHE A 784 -28.70 9.42 21.08
CA PHE A 784 -27.87 10.41 20.39
C PHE A 784 -28.58 10.99 19.15
N ALA A 785 -29.91 11.14 19.20
CA ALA A 785 -30.69 11.64 18.08
C ALA A 785 -30.17 12.99 17.53
N GLY A 786 -29.86 13.04 16.24
CA GLY A 786 -29.27 14.21 15.57
C GLY A 786 -27.74 14.23 15.50
N TRP A 787 -27.05 13.24 16.09
CA TRP A 787 -25.62 13.03 15.85
C TRP A 787 -25.37 12.44 14.46
N ASP A 788 -24.19 12.72 13.91
CA ASP A 788 -23.67 12.04 12.72
C ASP A 788 -23.12 10.65 13.12
N LEU A 789 -24.03 9.70 13.34
CA LEU A 789 -23.81 8.42 14.00
C LEU A 789 -24.33 7.24 13.17
N ALA A 790 -23.53 6.17 13.10
CA ALA A 790 -23.90 4.91 12.43
C ALA A 790 -23.84 3.68 13.35
N THR A 791 -24.83 2.79 13.18
CA THR A 791 -24.90 1.46 13.83
C THR A 791 -24.34 0.32 12.96
N THR A 792 -23.89 0.64 11.74
CA THR A 792 -23.31 -0.30 10.76
C THR A 792 -21.99 0.27 10.23
N GLY A 793 -20.99 -0.59 10.01
CA GLY A 793 -19.69 -0.17 9.49
C GLY A 793 -19.70 0.12 7.99
N GLY A 794 -18.68 0.85 7.52
CA GLY A 794 -18.59 1.33 6.14
C GLY A 794 -19.49 2.54 5.84
N SER A 795 -19.95 3.24 6.88
CA SER A 795 -20.68 4.52 6.76
C SER A 795 -19.73 5.67 6.36
N THR A 796 -20.27 6.87 6.16
CA THR A 796 -19.49 8.12 6.12
C THR A 796 -19.62 8.95 7.41
N ALA A 797 -20.44 8.50 8.36
CA ALA A 797 -20.69 9.18 9.63
C ALA A 797 -19.40 9.37 10.46
N ALA A 798 -19.32 10.45 11.23
CA ALA A 798 -18.23 10.74 12.15
C ALA A 798 -18.14 9.70 13.30
N TRP A 799 -19.29 9.18 13.75
CA TRP A 799 -19.38 8.27 14.89
C TRP A 799 -19.85 6.86 14.52
N ARG A 800 -19.34 5.87 15.23
CA ARG A 800 -19.75 4.46 15.21
C ARG A 800 -20.27 4.06 16.59
N ILE A 801 -21.42 3.43 16.68
CA ILE A 801 -21.83 2.73 17.91
C ILE A 801 -22.07 1.25 17.61
N TYR A 802 -21.53 0.39 18.45
CA TYR A 802 -21.93 -1.02 18.50
C TYR A 802 -23.03 -1.12 19.55
N GLU A 803 -24.28 -1.18 19.09
CA GLU A 803 -25.49 -1.20 19.92
C GLU A 803 -25.39 -2.20 21.08
N GLY A 804 -25.63 -1.71 22.30
CA GLY A 804 -25.53 -2.49 23.53
C GLY A 804 -24.11 -2.89 23.97
N HIS A 805 -23.06 -2.46 23.27
CA HIS A 805 -21.67 -2.86 23.51
C HIS A 805 -20.72 -1.70 23.77
N THR A 806 -20.83 -0.59 23.03
CA THR A 806 -19.92 0.57 23.16
C THR A 806 -20.69 1.87 23.32
N ALA A 807 -20.07 2.87 23.96
CA ALA A 807 -20.41 4.26 23.71
C ALA A 807 -20.05 4.64 22.25
N PRO A 808 -20.47 5.81 21.73
CA PRO A 808 -20.02 6.28 20.42
C PRO A 808 -18.49 6.33 20.31
N LEU A 809 -17.95 5.72 19.26
CA LEU A 809 -16.54 5.69 18.89
C LEU A 809 -16.31 6.59 17.68
N LEU A 810 -15.19 7.32 17.64
CA LEU A 810 -14.85 8.20 16.52
C LEU A 810 -14.30 7.40 15.33
N ARG A 811 -14.99 7.41 14.19
CA ARG A 811 -14.59 6.61 13.03
C ARG A 811 -13.25 7.02 12.42
N ALA A 812 -12.81 8.25 12.65
CA ALA A 812 -11.51 8.76 12.21
C ALA A 812 -10.28 7.97 12.72
N PHE A 813 -10.43 7.14 13.76
CA PHE A 813 -9.38 6.28 14.31
C PHE A 813 -9.60 4.78 14.06
N MET A 814 -10.70 4.41 13.40
CA MET A 814 -11.08 3.03 13.14
C MET A 814 -10.67 2.64 11.72
N THR A 815 -10.25 1.40 11.52
CA THR A 815 -9.93 0.87 10.18
C THR A 815 -11.13 0.12 9.62
N ASP A 816 -11.61 0.48 8.42
CA ASP A 816 -12.71 -0.22 7.77
C ASP A 816 -12.35 -1.70 7.53
N LEU A 817 -13.25 -2.63 7.89
CA LEU A 817 -13.06 -4.06 7.64
C LEU A 817 -14.39 -4.77 7.32
N ALA A 818 -14.46 -5.37 6.14
CA ALA A 818 -15.53 -6.30 5.79
C ALA A 818 -15.29 -7.65 6.48
N VAL A 819 -16.29 -8.15 7.22
CA VAL A 819 -16.25 -9.42 7.95
C VAL A 819 -17.47 -10.24 7.60
N THR A 820 -17.27 -11.41 7.00
CA THR A 820 -18.36 -12.36 6.70
C THR A 820 -18.28 -13.52 7.67
N ALA A 821 -19.34 -13.82 8.42
CA ALA A 821 -19.41 -15.04 9.22
C ALA A 821 -19.55 -16.26 8.29
N ASN A 822 -18.73 -17.28 8.52
CA ASN A 822 -18.81 -18.53 7.77
C ASN A 822 -20.06 -19.31 8.19
N ASN A 823 -20.60 -20.13 7.30
CA ASN A 823 -21.72 -21.01 7.64
C ASN A 823 -21.24 -22.12 8.61
N VAL A 824 -21.98 -22.33 9.69
CA VAL A 824 -21.68 -23.28 10.76
C VAL A 824 -22.70 -24.40 10.76
N VAL A 825 -22.23 -25.63 10.94
CA VAL A 825 -23.09 -26.80 11.20
C VAL A 825 -22.83 -27.29 12.62
N SER A 826 -23.89 -27.39 13.42
CA SER A 826 -23.88 -27.99 14.75
C SER A 826 -24.78 -29.21 14.78
N THR A 827 -24.55 -30.15 15.70
CA THR A 827 -25.57 -31.12 16.11
C THR A 827 -26.41 -30.55 17.26
N TYR A 828 -27.62 -31.06 17.43
CA TYR A 828 -28.52 -30.69 18.52
C TYR A 828 -28.00 -31.19 19.87
N THR A 829 -27.73 -30.28 20.80
CA THR A 829 -27.24 -30.59 22.16
C THR A 829 -28.27 -30.34 23.25
N GLY A 830 -29.45 -29.78 22.92
CA GLY A 830 -30.43 -29.30 23.90
C GLY A 830 -30.01 -28.02 24.63
N THR A 831 -28.90 -27.38 24.23
CA THR A 831 -28.42 -26.11 24.78
C THR A 831 -28.39 -25.04 23.70
N ALA A 832 -28.46 -23.77 24.09
CA ALA A 832 -28.31 -22.67 23.14
C ALA A 832 -26.90 -22.66 22.53
N TYR A 833 -26.84 -22.34 21.24
CA TYR A 833 -25.59 -22.15 20.51
C TYR A 833 -24.74 -21.00 21.09
N VAL A 834 -23.43 -21.24 21.23
CA VAL A 834 -22.47 -20.33 21.90
C VAL A 834 -21.53 -19.61 20.93
N GLY A 835 -22.04 -19.30 19.73
CA GLY A 835 -21.34 -18.49 18.74
C GLY A 835 -20.19 -19.18 18.00
N SER A 836 -19.64 -18.50 16.98
CA SER A 836 -18.44 -18.91 16.25
C SER A 836 -17.54 -17.71 15.93
N ASN A 837 -16.24 -17.97 15.89
CA ASN A 837 -15.21 -17.04 15.44
C ASN A 837 -14.68 -17.38 14.01
N ALA A 838 -15.38 -18.26 13.29
CA ALA A 838 -15.05 -18.60 11.91
C ALA A 838 -15.55 -17.51 10.95
N TYR A 839 -14.61 -16.67 10.51
CA TYR A 839 -14.86 -15.56 9.58
C TYR A 839 -14.09 -15.73 8.27
N THR A 840 -14.54 -15.02 7.25
CA THR A 840 -13.78 -14.62 6.07
C THR A 840 -13.66 -13.10 6.07
N TYR A 841 -12.48 -12.56 5.77
CA TYR A 841 -12.19 -11.13 5.84
C TYR A 841 -12.00 -10.51 4.45
N GLY A 842 -12.39 -9.25 4.31
CA GLY A 842 -11.97 -8.42 3.18
C GLY A 842 -10.48 -8.04 3.26
N ALA A 843 -9.96 -7.47 2.17
CA ALA A 843 -8.63 -6.88 2.17
C ALA A 843 -8.57 -5.64 3.09
N LEU A 844 -7.46 -5.47 3.82
CA LEU A 844 -7.17 -4.28 4.62
C LEU A 844 -6.23 -3.35 3.86
N THR A 845 -6.48 -2.05 3.95
CA THR A 845 -5.53 -1.00 3.56
C THR A 845 -4.82 -0.49 4.81
N PRO A 846 -3.49 -0.69 4.95
CA PRO A 846 -2.72 -0.16 6.06
C PRO A 846 -2.85 1.36 6.19
N ASN A 847 -2.84 1.87 7.41
CA ASN A 847 -2.92 3.30 7.70
C ASN A 847 -2.10 3.67 8.95
N PHE A 848 -2.15 4.94 9.37
CA PHE A 848 -1.38 5.43 10.52
C PHE A 848 -1.76 4.77 11.86
N TRP A 849 -3.04 4.42 12.05
CA TRP A 849 -3.55 3.78 13.27
C TRP A 849 -3.30 2.27 13.27
N LEU A 850 -3.36 1.63 12.10
CA LEU A 850 -3.07 0.21 11.90
C LEU A 850 -2.13 0.02 10.70
N PRO A 851 -0.80 -0.01 10.91
CA PRO A 851 0.18 -0.08 9.81
C PRO A 851 0.37 -1.48 9.21
N SER A 852 -0.38 -2.48 9.66
CA SER A 852 -0.32 -3.87 9.15
C SER A 852 -1.42 -4.15 8.14
N ALA A 853 -1.08 -4.87 7.06
CA ALA A 853 -2.05 -5.41 6.10
C ALA A 853 -2.78 -6.68 6.61
N GLY A 854 -2.34 -7.26 7.73
CA GLY A 854 -2.95 -8.45 8.34
C GLY A 854 -4.06 -8.09 9.32
N VAL A 855 -5.16 -8.85 9.28
CA VAL A 855 -6.25 -8.73 10.26
C VAL A 855 -5.77 -9.18 11.64
N ASN A 856 -5.72 -8.26 12.60
CA ASN A 856 -5.41 -8.55 13.99
C ASN A 856 -6.68 -9.01 14.71
N THR A 857 -6.84 -10.32 14.86
CA THR A 857 -8.03 -10.90 15.48
C THR A 857 -8.20 -10.55 16.97
N GLY A 858 -7.14 -10.08 17.64
CA GLY A 858 -7.19 -9.57 19.01
C GLY A 858 -7.95 -8.24 19.16
N LEU A 859 -8.32 -7.58 18.06
CA LEU A 859 -9.16 -6.37 18.05
C LEU A 859 -10.66 -6.68 17.96
N PHE A 860 -11.07 -7.94 17.79
CA PHE A 860 -12.47 -8.34 17.86
C PHE A 860 -12.90 -8.65 19.30
N ILE A 861 -14.12 -8.25 19.64
CA ILE A 861 -14.77 -8.55 20.91
C ILE A 861 -16.11 -9.25 20.61
N GLY A 862 -16.33 -10.41 21.21
CA GLY A 862 -17.48 -11.28 20.94
C GLY A 862 -17.33 -12.16 19.69
N ASN A 863 -18.31 -13.05 19.50
CA ASN A 863 -18.38 -14.04 18.41
C ASN A 863 -19.64 -13.82 17.56
N ALA A 864 -19.65 -14.34 16.33
CA ALA A 864 -20.84 -14.36 15.50
C ALA A 864 -21.91 -15.24 16.15
N ASN A 865 -23.10 -14.70 16.38
CA ASN A 865 -24.17 -15.39 17.09
C ASN A 865 -25.55 -14.99 16.54
N THR A 866 -26.60 -15.66 17.02
CA THR A 866 -28.00 -15.42 16.66
C THR A 866 -28.64 -14.37 17.58
N SER A 867 -29.56 -13.57 17.06
CA SER A 867 -30.24 -12.49 17.80
C SER A 867 -31.19 -12.99 18.89
N ALA A 868 -31.71 -14.20 18.74
CA ALA A 868 -32.43 -14.97 19.75
C ALA A 868 -31.73 -16.33 19.98
N PRO A 869 -31.88 -16.98 21.15
CA PRO A 869 -31.22 -18.26 21.43
C PRO A 869 -31.59 -19.37 20.45
N ALA A 870 -30.63 -19.84 19.65
CA ALA A 870 -30.80 -20.99 18.76
C ALA A 870 -30.55 -22.29 19.53
N ILE A 871 -31.62 -23.05 19.79
CA ILE A 871 -31.61 -24.32 20.55
C ILE A 871 -32.13 -25.48 19.69
N GLU A 872 -33.21 -25.25 18.95
CA GLU A 872 -33.95 -26.27 18.20
C GLU A 872 -33.30 -26.63 16.86
N LEU A 873 -33.80 -27.70 16.24
CA LEU A 873 -33.41 -28.09 14.88
C LEU A 873 -33.86 -27.03 13.85
N GLY A 874 -32.96 -26.68 12.93
CA GLY A 874 -33.27 -25.73 11.86
C GLY A 874 -32.07 -24.93 11.37
N THR A 875 -32.33 -23.89 10.58
CA THR A 875 -31.32 -22.94 10.11
C THR A 875 -31.62 -21.55 10.66
N TYR A 876 -30.62 -20.92 11.26
CA TYR A 876 -30.66 -19.61 11.91
C TYR A 876 -29.66 -18.66 11.23
N ALA A 877 -29.94 -17.36 11.22
CA ALA A 877 -28.99 -16.35 10.78
C ALA A 877 -28.03 -15.99 11.93
N LEU A 878 -26.72 -15.96 11.66
CA LEU A 878 -25.70 -15.41 12.55
C LEU A 878 -25.66 -13.89 12.39
N ASP A 879 -26.74 -13.22 12.83
CA ASP A 879 -27.02 -11.81 12.59
C ASP A 879 -26.39 -10.85 13.62
N ARG A 880 -25.83 -11.36 14.73
CA ARG A 880 -24.99 -10.59 15.66
C ARG A 880 -23.52 -10.84 15.38
N GLY A 881 -22.83 -9.83 14.82
CA GLY A 881 -21.39 -9.87 14.55
C GLY A 881 -20.51 -9.51 15.77
N PRO A 882 -19.19 -9.63 15.63
CA PRO A 882 -18.24 -9.10 16.61
C PRO A 882 -18.22 -7.56 16.59
N HIS A 883 -17.77 -6.95 17.67
CA HIS A 883 -17.51 -5.50 17.76
C HIS A 883 -16.02 -5.21 17.98
N SER A 884 -15.65 -3.92 18.02
CA SER A 884 -14.26 -3.47 18.21
C SER A 884 -14.21 -2.17 19.02
N GLY A 885 -13.00 -1.78 19.44
CA GLY A 885 -12.75 -0.54 20.20
C GLY A 885 -12.33 0.65 19.33
N GLN A 886 -12.01 1.77 19.98
CA GLN A 886 -11.71 3.05 19.34
C GLN A 886 -10.55 3.01 18.31
N LEU A 887 -9.48 2.27 18.60
CA LEU A 887 -8.33 2.07 17.69
C LEU A 887 -8.43 0.73 16.93
N GLY A 888 -9.64 0.22 16.78
CA GLY A 888 -9.94 -1.09 16.21
C GLY A 888 -10.55 -1.00 14.81
N TYR A 889 -11.43 -1.94 14.51
CA TYR A 889 -12.09 -2.04 13.20
C TYR A 889 -13.46 -1.37 13.18
N ASP A 890 -13.79 -0.65 12.12
CA ASP A 890 -15.17 -0.36 11.76
C ASP A 890 -15.73 -1.54 10.95
N ILE A 891 -16.45 -2.41 11.64
CA ILE A 891 -16.82 -3.72 11.10
C ILE A 891 -18.09 -3.59 10.25
N ALA A 892 -17.93 -3.83 8.95
CA ALA A 892 -19.02 -4.08 8.01
C ALA A 892 -19.33 -5.59 8.01
N PHE A 893 -20.24 -5.99 8.90
CA PHE A 893 -20.56 -7.40 9.15
C PHE A 893 -21.59 -7.98 8.17
N THR A 894 -21.28 -9.12 7.57
CA THR A 894 -22.19 -9.92 6.74
C THR A 894 -22.54 -11.23 7.47
N PRO A 895 -23.83 -11.47 7.79
CA PRO A 895 -24.28 -12.69 8.45
C PRO A 895 -24.02 -13.97 7.65
N GLY A 896 -23.61 -15.03 8.35
CA GLY A 896 -23.63 -16.41 7.86
C GLY A 896 -24.87 -17.16 8.37
N SER A 897 -24.95 -18.46 8.12
CA SER A 897 -25.99 -19.33 8.68
C SER A 897 -25.46 -20.36 9.68
N LEU A 898 -26.23 -20.61 10.73
CA LEU A 898 -26.08 -21.76 11.62
C LEU A 898 -27.13 -22.81 11.25
N THR A 899 -26.73 -24.03 10.93
CA THR A 899 -27.64 -25.18 10.78
C THR A 899 -27.47 -26.13 11.96
N ILE A 900 -28.53 -26.36 12.74
CA ILE A 900 -28.56 -27.34 13.83
C ILE A 900 -29.21 -28.63 13.32
N ASN A 901 -28.39 -29.66 13.17
CA ASN A 901 -28.76 -30.99 12.65
C ASN A 901 -29.20 -31.95 13.78
N PRO A 902 -30.03 -32.97 13.46
CA PRO A 902 -30.37 -34.03 14.41
C PRO A 902 -29.13 -34.79 14.89
N VAL A 903 -29.17 -35.26 16.15
CA VAL A 903 -28.20 -36.25 16.64
C VAL A 903 -28.38 -37.54 15.85
N THR A 904 -27.30 -38.01 15.21
CA THR A 904 -27.31 -39.30 14.53
C THR A 904 -27.21 -40.41 15.57
N VAL A 905 -28.30 -41.13 15.82
CA VAL A 905 -28.29 -42.31 16.71
C VAL A 905 -27.68 -43.48 15.93
N PRO A 906 -26.62 -44.15 16.44
CA PRO A 906 -26.09 -45.36 15.80
C PRO A 906 -27.16 -46.44 15.67
N THR A 907 -27.22 -47.12 14.53
CA THR A 907 -28.24 -48.13 14.20
C THR A 907 -28.08 -49.48 14.91
N GLU A 908 -27.47 -49.50 16.11
CA GLU A 908 -27.35 -50.68 16.95
C GLU A 908 -27.97 -50.41 18.31
N ILE A 909 -29.30 -50.63 18.40
CA ILE A 909 -30.02 -50.63 19.67
C ILE A 909 -29.66 -51.93 20.39
N VAL A 910 -28.69 -51.87 21.30
CA VAL A 910 -28.56 -52.87 22.38
C VAL A 910 -29.55 -52.46 23.48
N PRO A 911 -30.59 -53.26 23.77
CA PRO A 911 -31.57 -52.90 24.79
C PRO A 911 -31.01 -53.18 26.19
N THR A 912 -30.44 -52.16 26.82
CA THR A 912 -30.15 -52.15 28.27
C THR A 912 -30.73 -50.91 28.91
N GLU A 913 -31.24 -51.11 30.12
CA GLU A 913 -32.28 -50.34 30.81
C GLU A 913 -32.11 -48.82 30.95
N SER A 914 -33.27 -48.15 31.02
CA SER A 914 -33.49 -46.78 31.54
C SER A 914 -32.75 -45.61 30.88
N LEU A 915 -33.49 -44.83 30.09
CA LEU A 915 -33.18 -43.43 29.80
C LEU A 915 -34.28 -42.52 30.38
N PRO A 916 -33.94 -41.40 31.04
CA PRO A 916 -34.93 -40.43 31.50
C PRO A 916 -35.57 -39.69 30.32
N ILE A 917 -36.88 -39.46 30.42
CA ILE A 917 -37.69 -38.81 29.39
C ILE A 917 -37.29 -37.34 29.23
N ASN A 918 -36.77 -36.99 28.05
CA ASN A 918 -37.02 -35.72 27.34
C ASN A 918 -36.42 -35.74 25.92
N VAL A 919 -36.94 -36.60 25.05
CA VAL A 919 -36.69 -36.54 23.60
C VAL A 919 -38.03 -36.56 22.86
N LYS A 920 -38.41 -35.42 22.26
CA LYS A 920 -39.55 -35.36 21.32
C LYS A 920 -39.14 -35.98 19.98
N MET A 921 -39.22 -37.31 19.88
CA MET A 921 -39.04 -38.01 18.61
C MET A 921 -40.24 -37.78 17.69
N ALA A 922 -40.11 -36.84 16.76
CA ALA A 922 -41.04 -36.70 15.64
C ALA A 922 -40.75 -37.76 14.56
N ILE A 923 -41.12 -39.02 14.83
CA ILE A 923 -41.18 -40.05 13.79
C ILE A 923 -42.54 -39.96 13.10
N ALA A 924 -42.53 -39.53 11.84
CA ALA A 924 -43.73 -39.45 11.03
C ALA A 924 -44.18 -40.85 10.57
N GLY A 925 -45.40 -41.23 10.96
CA GLY A 925 -46.14 -42.33 10.35
C GLY A 925 -45.95 -43.71 11.00
N LEU A 926 -46.72 -43.98 12.06
CA LEU A 926 -47.34 -45.28 12.31
C LEU A 926 -48.43 -45.13 13.39
N THR A 927 -49.70 -45.23 12.96
CA THR A 927 -50.85 -45.29 13.85
C THR A 927 -50.99 -46.69 14.44
N GLN A 928 -50.99 -46.82 15.76
CA GLN A 928 -51.73 -47.90 16.39
C GLN A 928 -52.29 -47.49 17.76
N ASP A 929 -53.57 -47.78 17.93
CA ASP A 929 -54.40 -47.48 19.10
C ASP A 929 -54.37 -48.68 20.05
N PHE A 930 -54.16 -48.44 21.34
CA PHE A 930 -54.51 -49.38 22.40
C PHE A 930 -55.06 -48.62 23.61
N SER A 931 -56.33 -48.86 23.89
CA SER A 931 -57.10 -48.31 25.01
C SER A 931 -57.37 -49.37 26.08
N GLN A 932 -57.22 -48.97 27.35
CA GLN A 932 -57.83 -49.48 28.62
C GLN A 932 -57.07 -48.77 29.78
N SER A 933 -57.68 -47.96 30.65
CA SER A 933 -58.59 -48.30 31.78
C SER A 933 -57.93 -49.24 32.81
N SER A 934 -57.96 -49.01 34.13
CA SER A 934 -58.79 -48.11 34.97
C SER A 934 -58.19 -47.87 36.36
N SER A 935 -58.78 -46.93 37.12
CA SER A 935 -59.04 -47.01 38.59
C SER A 935 -57.90 -47.33 39.58
N ASP A 936 -57.43 -46.36 40.38
CA ASP A 936 -57.99 -46.10 41.73
C ASP A 936 -57.19 -45.07 42.58
N GLU A 937 -57.94 -44.29 43.36
CA GLU A 937 -57.63 -43.41 44.50
C GLU A 937 -58.81 -43.62 45.49
N PRO A 938 -58.75 -43.40 46.83
CA PRO A 938 -57.87 -42.45 47.52
C PRO A 938 -57.42 -42.84 48.98
N ALA A 939 -56.94 -41.82 49.72
CA ALA A 939 -57.24 -41.54 51.15
C ALA A 939 -56.32 -42.04 52.31
N THR A 940 -55.52 -41.10 52.81
CA THR A 940 -55.43 -40.60 54.22
C THR A 940 -55.65 -41.56 55.42
N ASP A 941 -54.63 -41.73 56.29
CA ASP A 941 -54.53 -41.07 57.62
C ASP A 941 -53.23 -41.51 58.39
N HIS A 942 -52.84 -41.09 59.63
CA HIS A 942 -52.76 -39.78 60.33
C HIS A 942 -52.36 -40.00 61.84
N TRP A 943 -51.83 -38.97 62.52
CA TRP A 943 -51.58 -38.85 63.99
C TRP A 943 -50.57 -39.81 64.67
N GLY A 944 -49.72 -39.25 65.55
CA GLY A 944 -48.98 -40.04 66.56
C GLY A 944 -47.70 -39.38 67.12
N PHE A 945 -47.81 -38.53 68.15
CA PHE A 945 -46.66 -37.99 68.91
C PHE A 945 -45.90 -39.08 69.68
N THR A 946 -44.55 -39.02 69.73
CA THR A 946 -43.76 -38.71 70.96
C THR A 946 -42.24 -38.83 70.72
N SER A 947 -41.46 -37.94 71.35
CA SER A 947 -39.99 -38.04 71.51
C SER A 947 -39.67 -38.71 72.86
N PRO A 948 -38.41 -39.15 73.12
CA PRO A 948 -37.37 -38.21 73.57
C PRO A 948 -35.90 -38.54 73.16
N SER A 949 -35.02 -37.53 73.30
CA SER A 949 -33.57 -37.57 73.69
C SER A 949 -32.67 -38.72 73.18
N GLU A 950 -31.47 -38.49 72.64
CA GLU A 950 -30.32 -37.76 73.25
C GLU A 950 -29.38 -37.12 72.21
N ALA A 951 -28.39 -36.33 72.68
CA ALA A 951 -27.70 -35.29 71.90
C ALA A 951 -26.34 -35.69 71.29
N ASP A 952 -25.96 -34.94 70.25
CA ASP A 952 -24.77 -35.10 69.42
C ASP A 952 -23.43 -34.89 70.13
N ALA A 953 -22.37 -35.40 69.50
CA ALA A 953 -20.99 -35.19 69.89
C ALA A 953 -20.12 -34.81 68.68
N VAL A 954 -18.97 -34.19 69.01
CA VAL A 954 -17.80 -33.86 68.16
C VAL A 954 -17.76 -32.45 67.54
N ASP A 955 -16.71 -31.75 67.93
CA ASP A 955 -16.20 -30.42 67.58
C ASP A 955 -14.65 -30.58 67.47
N PRO A 956 -13.86 -29.73 66.80
CA PRO A 956 -13.86 -29.51 65.36
C PRO A 956 -12.44 -29.62 64.74
N ASP A 957 -12.31 -29.21 63.48
CA ASP A 957 -11.07 -29.19 62.70
C ASP A 957 -9.95 -28.28 63.24
N LEU A 958 -8.70 -28.65 62.91
CA LEU A 958 -7.50 -27.84 63.12
C LEU A 958 -6.57 -27.96 61.90
N PHE A 959 -6.68 -27.05 60.92
CA PHE A 959 -5.56 -26.78 60.01
C PHE A 959 -5.45 -25.30 59.58
N THR A 960 -4.22 -24.82 59.76
CA THR A 960 -3.67 -23.47 59.68
C THR A 960 -3.91 -22.70 58.38
N ILE A 961 -4.21 -21.40 58.51
CA ILE A 961 -4.14 -20.41 57.42
C ILE A 961 -2.74 -19.80 57.38
N VAL A 962 -2.11 -19.79 56.19
CA VAL A 962 -1.09 -18.80 55.79
C VAL A 962 -1.44 -18.35 54.38
N GLY A 963 -1.64 -17.06 54.17
CA GLY A 963 -2.21 -16.52 52.92
C GLY A 963 -1.19 -15.88 51.98
N SER A 964 -1.58 -15.78 50.70
CA SER A 964 -1.06 -14.80 49.74
C SER A 964 -2.10 -14.61 48.63
N GLY A 965 -2.41 -13.35 48.29
CA GLY A 965 -3.62 -12.96 47.58
C GLY A 965 -3.77 -13.35 46.10
N VAL A 966 -4.89 -12.92 45.52
CA VAL A 966 -5.03 -12.28 44.20
C VAL A 966 -6.42 -11.62 44.13
N ARG A 967 -6.55 -10.55 43.34
CA ARG A 967 -7.78 -9.77 43.13
C ARG A 967 -8.75 -10.45 42.15
N LEU A 968 -10.04 -10.10 42.25
CA LEU A 968 -10.94 -9.54 41.21
C LEU A 968 -12.41 -9.76 41.64
N PRO A 969 -13.41 -9.02 41.10
CA PRO A 969 -13.31 -7.91 40.14
C PRO A 969 -12.92 -6.58 40.80
#